data_AF-A0A9X6Z1U3-F1
#
_entry.id   AF-A0A9X6Z1U3-F1
#
_cell.length_a   1.000
_cell.length_b   1.000
_cell.length_c   1.000
_cell.angle_alpha   90.00
_cell.angle_beta   90.00
_cell.angle_gamma   90.00
#
_symmetry.space_group_name_H-M   'P 1'
#
loop_
_entity.id
_entity.type
_entity.pdbx_description
1 polymer ?
#
loop_
_entity_poly.entity_id
_entity_poly.type
_entity_poly.pdbx_seq_one_letter_code
_entity_poly.pdbx_strand_id
1 'polypeptide(L)'
;MKETLKSQFQNVRFTVFVALALWLKTYIITRTSFDLKLESFMQEFILFLSPLAASLLLVGLALFAKGKKRNYIALGINFVLTIVLVGNVMFYGFYNDFVTLPVLGQTSNFGSLGSSVKELFNYKIILAFADIIVFFVLLKKMKNFAPTERVARPMRSLYFVSTVAIFFANLGLAEAERPELLTRSFDRVMLVKNLGLYVHQVYDLGLQAKSSSQKAFADGSKLQETENYVKTTQSKPDPNMFGTAKGKNVIVVSLESLQTFLIGATVNGQEVTPFLNQFTKESYYFDNFFHQTGQGKTSDAEFLVDTSLYPLDRGAVFFTHGNNEYTATPEILRQQGYHTSVFHANNATFWNRNIMYPALGYDRYYNELDYKITPETKLNWGLKDIEYFDQSIDMLKEVKQPFYTRFLTLTNHYPFTYDDSTKLIDEYNSGDGVFDRYMVTARYLDEAMKHFIERLKAEGIYDNSVIVFYGDHYGISENHNRAMAQFLGKEEITAFDHMNLQKTPMFIHVPGQKEGKTISKPTGEIDIKPTILNLLGVDSTNDVRFGHDVFSPDNKGFVVLRDGSFITDKYMYTNSTFYDRATGEVLQLPKEESQPLIDRAQNELHMSDKIIEGDLLRFSESNKIKTGEVKTAIKEEKKSAE
;
A
#
# COMPACT_ATOMS: atom_id res chain seq x y z
N MET A 1 -18.39 -21.76 50.21
CA MET A 1 -18.12 -21.79 48.75
C MET A 1 -18.72 -20.58 48.02
N LYS A 2 -20.04 -20.32 48.08
CA LYS A 2 -20.69 -19.16 47.41
C LYS A 2 -20.14 -17.79 47.87
N GLU A 3 -19.94 -17.57 49.17
CA GLU A 3 -19.41 -16.30 49.69
C GLU A 3 -17.94 -16.06 49.30
N THR A 4 -17.12 -17.12 49.35
CA THR A 4 -15.73 -17.09 48.91
C THR A 4 -15.64 -16.75 47.41
N LEU A 5 -16.50 -17.33 46.58
CA LEU A 5 -16.57 -17.03 45.15
C LEU A 5 -17.00 -15.58 44.90
N LYS A 6 -18.00 -15.08 45.65
CA LYS A 6 -18.52 -13.71 45.56
C LYS A 6 -17.45 -12.67 45.94
N SER A 7 -16.69 -12.91 47.01
CA SER A 7 -15.56 -12.07 47.42
C SER A 7 -14.44 -12.08 46.37
N GLN A 8 -14.10 -13.25 45.83
CA GLN A 8 -13.10 -13.36 44.77
C GLN A 8 -13.55 -12.67 43.47
N PHE A 9 -14.84 -12.66 43.16
CA PHE A 9 -15.40 -11.93 42.03
C PHE A 9 -15.31 -10.42 42.21
N GLN A 10 -15.60 -9.92 43.41
CA GLN A 10 -15.40 -8.50 43.75
C GLN A 10 -13.94 -8.07 43.50
N ASN A 11 -12.98 -8.96 43.79
CA ASN A 11 -11.56 -8.71 43.62
C ASN A 11 -11.08 -8.67 42.16
N VAL A 12 -11.82 -9.22 41.19
CA VAL A 12 -11.51 -9.08 39.76
C VAL A 12 -12.38 -8.04 39.05
N ARG A 13 -13.49 -7.60 39.67
CA ARG A 13 -14.51 -6.74 39.08
C ARG A 13 -13.94 -5.52 38.35
N PHE A 14 -13.07 -4.75 39.00
CA PHE A 14 -12.52 -3.54 38.37
C PHE A 14 -11.81 -3.85 37.05
N THR A 15 -10.95 -4.86 37.04
CA THR A 15 -10.23 -5.30 35.84
C THR A 15 -11.18 -5.80 34.76
N VAL A 16 -12.19 -6.59 35.13
CA VAL A 16 -13.23 -7.06 34.19
C VAL A 16 -13.96 -5.89 33.55
N PHE A 17 -14.39 -4.90 34.34
CA PHE A 17 -15.12 -3.74 33.80
C PHE A 17 -14.25 -2.88 32.88
N VAL A 18 -12.97 -2.68 33.20
CA VAL A 18 -12.02 -2.00 32.30
C VAL A 18 -11.86 -2.80 31.00
N ALA A 19 -11.73 -4.13 31.07
CA ALA A 19 -11.65 -4.98 29.88
C ALA A 19 -12.92 -4.94 29.03
N LEU A 20 -14.10 -4.96 29.65
CA LEU A 20 -15.39 -4.86 28.95
C LEU A 20 -15.60 -3.49 28.31
N ALA A 21 -15.14 -2.41 28.95
CA ALA A 21 -15.18 -1.09 28.36
C ALA A 21 -14.22 -0.97 27.17
N LEU A 22 -13.01 -1.53 27.28
CA LEU A 22 -12.06 -1.63 26.17
C LEU A 22 -12.65 -2.44 25.01
N TRP A 23 -13.30 -3.56 25.31
CA TRP A 23 -13.97 -4.38 24.31
C TRP A 23 -15.08 -3.61 23.59
N LEU A 24 -16.01 -3.02 24.34
CA LEU A 24 -17.15 -2.30 23.77
C LEU A 24 -16.70 -1.09 22.96
N LYS A 25 -15.73 -0.30 23.45
CA LYS A 25 -15.18 0.81 22.67
C LYS A 25 -14.52 0.33 21.39
N THR A 26 -13.82 -0.82 21.43
CA THR A 26 -13.09 -1.33 20.26
C THR A 26 -14.09 -1.74 19.20
N TYR A 27 -15.17 -2.45 19.58
CA TYR A 27 -16.27 -2.75 18.67
C TYR A 27 -16.92 -1.50 18.07
N ILE A 28 -17.28 -0.50 18.89
CA ILE A 28 -17.91 0.74 18.41
C ILE A 28 -17.00 1.48 17.43
N ILE A 29 -15.72 1.66 17.78
CA ILE A 29 -14.76 2.34 16.92
C ILE A 29 -14.56 1.55 15.62
N THR A 30 -14.40 0.23 15.71
CA THR A 30 -14.28 -0.64 14.54
C THR A 30 -15.46 -0.51 13.60
N ARG A 31 -16.69 -0.47 14.13
CA ARG A 31 -17.90 -0.34 13.30
C ARG A 31 -18.06 1.04 12.67
N THR A 32 -17.57 2.09 13.31
CA THR A 32 -17.82 3.49 12.91
C THR A 32 -16.65 4.18 12.21
N SER A 33 -15.45 3.61 12.30
CA SER A 33 -14.21 4.22 11.81
C SER A 33 -13.49 3.38 10.76
N PHE A 34 -13.87 2.11 10.59
CA PHE A 34 -13.40 1.26 9.50
C PHE A 34 -14.58 0.91 8.59
N ASP A 35 -14.41 1.00 7.27
CA ASP A 35 -15.46 0.68 6.29
C ASP A 35 -15.57 -0.83 6.07
N LEU A 36 -15.89 -1.55 7.15
CA LEU A 36 -16.08 -3.00 7.12
C LEU A 36 -17.53 -3.30 6.72
N LYS A 37 -17.75 -3.67 5.45
CA LYS A 37 -19.05 -4.14 4.98
C LYS A 37 -19.41 -5.47 5.66
N LEU A 38 -20.60 -5.54 6.25
CA LEU A 38 -21.12 -6.70 6.97
C LEU A 38 -22.40 -7.16 6.27
N GLU A 39 -22.39 -8.41 5.80
CA GLU A 39 -23.45 -8.94 4.93
C GLU A 39 -24.44 -9.83 5.69
N SER A 40 -24.09 -10.23 6.92
CA SER A 40 -24.90 -11.14 7.71
C SER A 40 -24.88 -10.78 9.20
N PHE A 41 -25.92 -11.20 9.92
CA PHE A 41 -25.95 -11.13 11.37
C PHE A 41 -24.81 -11.91 12.01
N MET A 42 -24.39 -13.02 11.41
CA MET A 42 -23.27 -13.82 11.92
C MET A 42 -21.97 -13.01 11.89
N GLN A 43 -21.70 -12.29 10.80
CA GLN A 43 -20.52 -11.42 10.70
C GLN A 43 -20.55 -10.30 11.73
N GLU A 44 -21.71 -9.68 11.96
CA GLU A 44 -21.88 -8.66 13.01
C GLU A 44 -21.62 -9.25 14.41
N PHE A 45 -22.14 -10.46 14.67
CA PHE A 45 -21.93 -11.16 15.94
C PHE A 45 -20.46 -11.53 16.17
N ILE A 46 -19.77 -12.04 15.14
CA ILE A 46 -18.33 -12.33 15.18
C ILE A 46 -17.55 -11.04 15.42
N LEU A 47 -17.85 -9.96 14.69
CA LEU A 47 -17.20 -8.66 14.86
C LEU A 47 -17.37 -8.13 16.30
N PHE A 48 -18.57 -8.26 16.85
CA PHE A 48 -18.86 -7.90 18.24
C PHE A 48 -18.07 -8.76 19.23
N LEU A 49 -17.95 -10.07 19.02
CA LEU A 49 -17.25 -10.97 19.93
C LEU A 49 -15.72 -10.85 19.84
N SER A 50 -15.19 -10.54 18.65
CA SER A 50 -13.77 -10.64 18.33
C SER A 50 -12.80 -9.89 19.27
N PRO A 51 -13.06 -8.64 19.73
CA PRO A 51 -12.12 -7.94 20.59
C PRO A 51 -12.21 -8.39 22.06
N LEU A 52 -13.22 -9.19 22.43
CA LEU A 52 -13.52 -9.52 23.82
C LEU A 52 -12.38 -10.34 24.46
N ALA A 53 -11.98 -11.42 23.79
CA ALA A 53 -10.95 -12.31 24.31
C ALA A 53 -9.61 -11.59 24.49
N ALA A 54 -9.20 -10.77 23.51
CA ALA A 54 -7.97 -10.00 23.60
C ALA A 54 -8.03 -8.93 24.69
N SER A 55 -9.17 -8.22 24.82
CA SER A 55 -9.37 -7.21 25.87
C SER A 55 -9.30 -7.84 27.27
N LEU A 56 -9.96 -8.98 27.46
CA LEU A 56 -9.90 -9.76 28.70
C LEU A 56 -8.49 -10.27 28.98
N LEU A 57 -7.79 -10.81 27.98
CA LEU A 57 -6.44 -11.34 28.14
C LEU A 57 -5.46 -10.25 28.56
N LEU A 58 -5.39 -9.17 27.78
CA LEU A 58 -4.38 -8.12 27.95
C LEU A 58 -4.60 -7.32 29.23
N VAL A 59 -5.82 -6.81 29.47
CA VAL A 59 -6.14 -6.09 30.72
C VAL A 59 -6.09 -7.03 31.92
N GLY A 60 -6.43 -8.31 31.72
CA GLY A 60 -6.35 -9.37 32.72
C GLY A 60 -4.94 -9.62 33.26
N LEU A 61 -3.87 -9.29 32.51
CA LEU A 61 -2.49 -9.37 33.00
C LEU A 61 -2.27 -8.55 34.27
N ALA A 62 -3.06 -7.48 34.48
CA ALA A 62 -3.05 -6.71 35.70
C ALA A 62 -3.33 -7.58 36.95
N LEU A 63 -4.10 -8.66 36.85
CA LEU A 63 -4.45 -9.56 37.97
C LEU A 63 -3.24 -10.29 38.60
N PHE A 64 -2.06 -10.24 37.96
CA PHE A 64 -0.81 -10.74 38.54
C PHE A 64 -0.16 -9.74 39.50
N ALA A 65 -0.49 -8.45 39.40
CA ALA A 65 -0.01 -7.41 40.30
C ALA A 65 -0.75 -7.43 41.66
N LYS A 66 -0.11 -6.87 42.68
CA LYS A 66 -0.64 -6.80 44.06
C LYS A 66 -0.98 -5.36 44.46
N GLY A 67 -1.98 -5.21 45.33
CA GLY A 67 -2.33 -3.94 45.95
C GLY A 67 -2.82 -2.88 44.95
N LYS A 68 -2.72 -1.60 45.34
CA LYS A 68 -3.27 -0.47 44.56
C LYS A 68 -2.70 -0.36 43.14
N LYS A 69 -1.48 -0.84 42.91
CA LYS A 69 -0.82 -0.83 41.59
C LYS A 69 -1.61 -1.61 40.55
N ARG A 70 -2.33 -2.67 40.94
CA ARG A 70 -3.12 -3.52 40.04
C ARG A 70 -4.10 -2.73 39.16
N ASN A 71 -4.90 -1.86 39.77
CA ASN A 71 -5.93 -1.12 39.04
C ASN A 71 -5.32 -0.02 38.17
N TYR A 72 -4.21 0.60 38.59
CA TYR A 72 -3.47 1.54 37.73
C TYR A 72 -2.80 0.82 36.55
N ILE A 73 -2.31 -0.41 36.72
CA ILE A 73 -1.78 -1.23 35.62
C ILE A 73 -2.91 -1.55 34.63
N ALA A 74 -4.09 -1.95 35.09
CA ALA A 74 -5.25 -2.19 34.21
C ALA A 74 -5.61 -0.93 33.39
N LEU A 75 -5.59 0.25 34.01
CA LEU A 75 -5.82 1.51 33.30
C LEU A 75 -4.69 1.87 32.34
N GLY A 76 -3.44 1.62 32.72
CA GLY A 76 -2.28 1.82 31.84
C GLY A 76 -2.34 0.94 30.60
N ILE A 77 -2.72 -0.33 30.76
CA ILE A 77 -2.93 -1.25 29.63
C ILE A 77 -4.07 -0.74 28.74
N ASN A 78 -5.22 -0.33 29.32
CA ASN A 78 -6.31 0.27 28.54
C ASN A 78 -5.86 1.52 27.77
N PHE A 79 -5.07 2.40 28.40
CA PHE A 79 -4.52 3.58 27.74
C PHE A 79 -3.61 3.24 26.56
N VAL A 80 -2.68 2.31 26.72
CA VAL A 80 -1.79 1.86 25.64
C VAL A 80 -2.59 1.22 24.50
N LEU A 81 -3.55 0.34 24.82
CA LEU A 81 -4.38 -0.30 23.80
C LEU A 81 -5.30 0.70 23.08
N THR A 82 -5.75 1.75 23.77
CA THR A 82 -6.49 2.86 23.16
C THR A 82 -5.61 3.65 22.19
N ILE A 83 -4.32 3.87 22.50
CA ILE A 83 -3.36 4.46 21.55
C ILE A 83 -3.20 3.58 20.31
N VAL A 84 -3.04 2.26 20.48
CA VAL A 84 -2.94 1.32 19.35
C VAL A 84 -4.20 1.37 18.47
N LEU A 85 -5.38 1.41 19.09
CA LEU A 85 -6.66 1.53 18.39
C LEU A 85 -6.76 2.83 17.59
N VAL A 86 -6.45 3.98 18.22
CA VAL A 86 -6.45 5.29 17.56
C VAL A 86 -5.41 5.36 16.44
N GLY A 87 -4.23 4.80 16.64
CA GLY A 87 -3.20 4.69 15.61
C GLY A 87 -3.69 3.95 14.38
N ASN A 88 -4.42 2.84 14.57
CA ASN A 88 -5.04 2.10 13.48
C ASN A 88 -6.19 2.87 12.80
N VAL A 89 -6.99 3.64 13.53
CA VAL A 89 -8.01 4.51 12.93
C VAL A 89 -7.39 5.53 11.99
N MET A 90 -6.33 6.20 12.43
CA MET A 90 -5.63 7.17 11.58
C MET A 90 -4.98 6.48 10.38
N PHE A 91 -4.28 5.37 10.60
CA PHE A 91 -3.61 4.65 9.53
C PHE A 91 -4.60 4.12 8.48
N TYR A 92 -5.70 3.50 8.91
CA TYR A 92 -6.76 3.02 8.02
C TYR A 92 -7.36 4.14 7.19
N GLY A 93 -7.48 5.35 7.76
CA GLY A 93 -8.05 6.46 7.02
C GLY A 93 -7.25 6.93 5.81
N PHE A 94 -5.96 6.60 5.76
CA PHE A 94 -5.09 6.89 4.62
C PHE A 94 -4.78 5.64 3.78
N TYR A 95 -4.57 4.48 4.42
CA TYR A 95 -4.14 3.24 3.76
C TYR A 95 -5.28 2.27 3.42
N ASN A 96 -6.52 2.52 3.89
CA ASN A 96 -7.64 1.54 3.90
C ASN A 96 -7.23 0.17 4.49
N ASP A 97 -6.29 0.19 5.44
CA ASP A 97 -5.61 -1.00 5.93
C ASP A 97 -5.14 -0.82 7.39
N PHE A 98 -4.64 -1.87 8.03
CA PHE A 98 -4.26 -1.89 9.44
C PHE A 98 -2.75 -1.84 9.65
N VAL A 99 -2.31 -1.16 10.71
CA VAL A 99 -0.90 -1.02 11.05
C VAL A 99 -0.27 -2.38 11.28
N THR A 100 0.84 -2.66 10.59
CA THR A 100 1.68 -3.83 10.84
C THR A 100 2.98 -3.40 11.53
N LEU A 101 3.66 -4.31 12.21
CA LEU A 101 4.92 -4.00 12.89
C LEU A 101 6.02 -3.50 11.97
N PRO A 102 6.22 -4.04 10.75
CA PRO A 102 7.14 -3.47 9.78
C PRO A 102 6.97 -1.97 9.53
N VAL A 103 5.72 -1.47 9.54
CA VAL A 103 5.43 -0.04 9.34
C VAL A 103 6.04 0.82 10.42
N LEU A 104 6.10 0.32 11.67
CA LEU A 104 6.73 1.04 12.78
C LEU A 104 8.25 1.22 12.59
N GLY A 105 8.87 0.41 11.73
CA GLY A 105 10.28 0.53 11.35
C GLY A 105 10.57 1.63 10.32
N GLN A 106 9.55 2.20 9.68
CA GLN A 106 9.68 3.20 8.61
C GLN A 106 9.94 4.62 9.15
N THR A 107 10.85 4.74 10.11
CA THR A 107 11.04 5.95 10.92
C THR A 107 11.45 7.19 10.11
N SER A 108 12.18 7.02 9.00
CA SER A 108 12.55 8.13 8.11
C SER A 108 11.35 8.77 7.41
N ASN A 109 10.22 8.07 7.31
CA ASN A 109 9.00 8.62 6.74
C ASN A 109 8.23 9.52 7.74
N PHE A 110 8.39 9.29 9.05
CA PHE A 110 7.55 9.93 10.07
C PHE A 110 7.71 11.45 10.13
N GLY A 111 8.90 11.98 9.82
CA GLY A 111 9.17 13.42 9.83
C GLY A 111 8.31 14.22 8.84
N SER A 112 7.85 13.59 7.76
CA SER A 112 7.05 14.25 6.71
C SER A 112 5.54 14.10 6.89
N LEU A 113 5.07 13.20 7.77
CA LEU A 113 3.64 12.86 7.91
C LEU A 113 2.81 13.88 8.71
N GLY A 114 3.40 14.98 9.17
CA GLY A 114 2.75 15.92 10.11
C GLY A 114 1.45 16.53 9.58
N SER A 115 1.42 16.93 8.30
CA SER A 115 0.22 17.47 7.64
C SER A 115 -0.88 16.41 7.53
N SER A 116 -0.51 15.18 7.12
CA SER A 116 -1.42 14.05 7.00
C SER A 116 -2.06 13.66 8.34
N VAL A 117 -1.27 13.59 9.42
CA VAL A 117 -1.78 13.28 10.77
C VAL A 117 -2.74 14.36 11.26
N LYS A 118 -2.45 15.63 10.97
CA LYS A 118 -3.32 16.75 11.36
C LYS A 118 -4.68 16.67 10.65
N GLU A 119 -4.71 16.30 9.38
CA GLU A 119 -5.94 16.17 8.59
C GLU A 119 -6.86 15.05 9.12
N LEU A 120 -6.28 13.95 9.60
CA LEU A 120 -7.03 12.81 10.14
C LEU A 120 -7.52 13.03 11.57
N PHE A 121 -6.97 14.03 12.28
CA PHE A 121 -7.29 14.26 13.68
C PHE A 121 -8.68 14.87 13.87
N ASN A 122 -9.55 14.19 14.63
CA ASN A 122 -10.90 14.68 14.91
C ASN A 122 -11.34 14.41 16.37
N TYR A 123 -12.45 15.01 16.79
CA TYR A 123 -12.94 14.91 18.18
C TYR A 123 -13.27 13.48 18.63
N LYS A 124 -13.59 12.55 17.72
CA LYS A 124 -13.83 11.13 18.06
C LYS A 124 -12.58 10.47 18.64
N ILE A 125 -11.38 10.91 18.23
CA ILE A 125 -10.12 10.44 18.81
C ILE A 125 -10.04 10.78 20.29
N ILE A 126 -10.43 11.99 20.68
CA ILE A 126 -10.45 12.41 22.10
C ILE A 126 -11.47 11.59 22.89
N LEU A 127 -12.65 11.34 22.30
CA LEU A 127 -13.70 10.53 22.93
C LEU A 127 -13.27 9.07 23.18
N ALA A 128 -12.36 8.51 22.38
CA ALA A 128 -11.84 7.16 22.58
C ALA A 128 -11.14 6.96 23.94
N PHE A 129 -10.68 8.04 24.58
CA PHE A 129 -10.02 8.04 25.90
C PHE A 129 -10.97 8.34 27.08
N ALA A 130 -12.25 8.62 26.83
CA ALA A 130 -13.18 9.09 27.86
C ALA A 130 -13.40 8.09 29.01
N ASP A 131 -13.50 6.80 28.70
CA ASP A 131 -13.66 5.72 29.70
C ASP A 131 -12.48 5.67 30.68
N ILE A 132 -11.26 5.96 30.25
CA ILE A 132 -10.05 5.95 31.10
C ILE A 132 -10.20 7.03 32.18
N ILE A 133 -10.70 8.21 31.81
CA ILE A 133 -11.01 9.29 32.76
C ILE A 133 -12.10 8.84 33.73
N VAL A 134 -13.18 8.23 33.23
CA VAL A 134 -14.27 7.70 34.07
C VAL A 134 -13.74 6.67 35.09
N PHE A 135 -12.97 5.67 34.64
CA PHE A 135 -12.41 4.67 35.54
C PHE A 135 -11.35 5.23 36.50
N PHE A 136 -10.59 6.25 36.08
CA PHE A 136 -9.69 6.95 36.99
C PHE A 136 -10.46 7.65 38.13
N VAL A 137 -11.57 8.33 37.80
CA VAL A 137 -12.44 8.96 38.81
C VAL A 137 -13.09 7.89 39.71
N LEU A 138 -13.60 6.79 39.15
CA LEU A 138 -14.16 5.67 39.92
C LEU A 138 -13.12 5.07 40.88
N LEU A 139 -11.87 4.89 40.42
CA LEU A 139 -10.78 4.39 41.24
C LEU A 139 -10.47 5.31 42.44
N LYS A 140 -10.58 6.63 42.27
CA LYS A 140 -10.35 7.62 43.33
C LYS A 140 -11.53 7.76 44.29
N LYS A 141 -12.76 7.82 43.76
CA LYS A 141 -13.97 8.16 44.52
C LYS A 141 -14.71 6.94 45.09
N MET A 142 -14.61 5.76 44.46
CA MET A 142 -15.35 4.56 44.85
C MET A 142 -14.41 3.41 45.19
N LYS A 143 -13.73 3.50 46.34
CA LYS A 143 -12.75 2.48 46.78
C LYS A 143 -13.35 1.06 46.87
N ASN A 144 -14.62 0.95 47.25
CA ASN A 144 -15.34 -0.32 47.32
C ASN A 144 -15.62 -0.93 45.93
N PHE A 145 -15.62 -0.12 44.87
CA PHE A 145 -15.76 -0.59 43.49
C PHE A 145 -14.49 -1.28 43.00
N ALA A 146 -13.32 -0.85 43.49
CA ALA A 146 -12.02 -1.25 43.02
C ALA A 146 -11.15 -1.91 44.11
N PRO A 147 -11.63 -2.98 44.80
CA PRO A 147 -10.91 -3.60 45.91
C PRO A 147 -9.59 -4.20 45.42
N THR A 148 -8.51 -4.05 46.20
CA THR A 148 -7.14 -4.38 45.76
C THR A 148 -6.55 -5.62 46.43
N GLU A 149 -7.41 -6.47 46.98
CA GLU A 149 -6.96 -7.71 47.60
C GLU A 149 -6.38 -8.68 46.57
N ARG A 150 -5.60 -9.64 47.07
CA ARG A 150 -4.98 -10.65 46.22
C ARG A 150 -6.05 -11.58 45.66
N VAL A 151 -6.10 -11.67 44.33
CA VAL A 151 -6.94 -12.65 43.63
C VAL A 151 -6.33 -14.04 43.82
N ALA A 152 -7.14 -14.98 44.30
CA ALA A 152 -6.73 -16.36 44.53
C ALA A 152 -6.37 -17.05 43.21
N ARG A 153 -5.45 -18.03 43.26
CA ARG A 153 -5.03 -18.80 42.08
C ARG A 153 -6.21 -19.41 41.32
N PRO A 154 -7.18 -20.10 41.97
CA PRO A 154 -8.31 -20.69 41.24
C PRO A 154 -9.14 -19.65 40.47
N MET A 155 -9.32 -18.45 41.02
CA MET A 155 -10.08 -17.40 40.37
C MET A 155 -9.34 -16.82 39.15
N ARG A 156 -8.01 -16.65 39.25
CA ARG A 156 -7.20 -16.25 38.08
C ARG A 156 -7.19 -17.34 37.01
N SER A 157 -7.06 -18.60 37.40
CA SER A 157 -7.14 -19.73 36.47
C SER A 157 -8.48 -19.76 35.76
N LEU A 158 -9.59 -19.63 36.49
CA LEU A 158 -10.93 -19.54 35.91
C LEU A 158 -11.03 -18.38 34.91
N TYR A 159 -10.57 -17.18 35.28
CA TYR A 159 -10.56 -16.01 34.40
C TYR A 159 -9.84 -16.28 33.07
N PHE A 160 -8.61 -16.80 33.12
CA PHE A 160 -7.82 -17.04 31.90
C PHE A 160 -8.32 -18.24 31.10
N VAL A 161 -8.81 -19.31 31.74
CA VAL A 161 -9.44 -20.44 31.04
C VAL A 161 -10.71 -19.98 30.32
N SER A 162 -11.55 -19.16 30.97
CA SER A 162 -12.71 -18.57 30.30
C SER A 162 -12.31 -17.67 29.14
N THR A 163 -11.25 -16.87 29.29
CA THR A 163 -10.72 -16.01 28.22
C THR A 163 -10.26 -16.83 27.01
N VAL A 164 -9.53 -17.92 27.25
CA VAL A 164 -9.08 -18.85 26.19
C VAL A 164 -10.25 -19.58 25.54
N ALA A 165 -11.25 -20.00 26.31
CA ALA A 165 -12.46 -20.61 25.76
C ALA A 165 -13.24 -19.65 24.85
N ILE A 166 -13.36 -18.37 25.24
CA ILE A 166 -13.98 -17.33 24.39
C ILE A 166 -13.17 -17.13 23.10
N PHE A 167 -11.84 -17.09 23.19
CA PHE A 167 -10.98 -16.98 22.01
C PHE A 167 -11.21 -18.13 21.02
N PHE A 168 -11.15 -19.38 21.48
CA PHE A 168 -11.34 -20.55 20.59
C PHE A 168 -12.77 -20.66 20.07
N ALA A 169 -13.78 -20.24 20.84
CA ALA A 169 -15.14 -20.14 20.35
C ALA A 169 -15.24 -19.11 19.21
N ASN A 170 -14.67 -17.91 19.38
CA ASN A 170 -14.62 -16.90 18.31
C ASN A 170 -13.85 -17.38 17.09
N LEU A 171 -12.69 -18.02 17.28
CA LEU A 171 -11.88 -18.58 16.19
C LEU A 171 -12.64 -19.67 15.42
N GLY A 172 -13.36 -20.55 16.12
CA GLY A 172 -14.18 -21.58 15.48
C GLY A 172 -15.33 -21.00 14.65
N LEU A 173 -15.98 -19.93 15.14
CA LEU A 173 -16.99 -19.21 14.37
C LEU A 173 -16.38 -18.50 13.15
N ALA A 174 -15.22 -17.86 13.34
CA ALA A 174 -14.49 -17.16 12.28
C ALA A 174 -14.04 -18.10 11.15
N GLU A 175 -13.46 -19.27 11.46
CA GLU A 175 -13.04 -20.25 10.45
C GLU A 175 -14.24 -20.93 9.76
N ALA A 176 -15.37 -21.06 10.44
CA ALA A 176 -16.60 -21.57 9.82
C ALA A 176 -17.21 -20.56 8.84
N GLU A 177 -17.16 -19.26 9.16
CA GLU A 177 -17.62 -18.17 8.27
C GLU A 177 -16.63 -17.92 7.13
N ARG A 178 -15.32 -17.97 7.41
CA ARG A 178 -14.25 -17.72 6.46
C ARG A 178 -13.12 -18.75 6.64
N PRO A 179 -13.19 -19.86 5.90
CA PRO A 179 -12.14 -20.88 5.94
C PRO A 179 -10.78 -20.32 5.56
N GLU A 180 -9.73 -20.86 6.17
CA GLU A 180 -8.32 -20.53 5.86
C GLU A 180 -7.92 -19.10 6.27
N LEU A 181 -8.60 -18.54 7.27
CA LEU A 181 -8.40 -17.17 7.70
C LEU A 181 -6.95 -16.89 8.13
N LEU A 182 -6.34 -17.85 8.86
CA LEU A 182 -4.98 -17.69 9.38
C LEU A 182 -3.87 -18.00 8.36
N THR A 183 -4.20 -18.57 7.20
CA THR A 183 -3.22 -18.84 6.14
C THR A 183 -3.18 -17.73 5.09
N ARG A 184 -4.25 -16.95 4.95
CA ARG A 184 -4.35 -15.80 4.03
C ARG A 184 -3.91 -14.50 4.70
N SER A 185 -2.61 -14.39 5.03
CA SER A 185 -2.06 -13.24 5.76
C SER A 185 -2.25 -11.89 5.05
N PHE A 186 -2.38 -11.91 3.71
CA PHE A 186 -2.55 -10.73 2.89
C PHE A 186 -3.93 -10.08 3.03
N ASP A 187 -4.94 -10.83 3.48
CA ASP A 187 -6.31 -10.36 3.65
C ASP A 187 -6.56 -9.86 5.09
N ARG A 188 -5.88 -8.76 5.43
CA ARG A 188 -5.89 -8.19 6.79
C ARG A 188 -7.24 -7.68 7.23
N VAL A 189 -8.00 -7.10 6.30
CA VAL A 189 -9.35 -6.58 6.57
C VAL A 189 -10.23 -7.70 7.13
N MET A 190 -10.16 -8.89 6.52
CA MET A 190 -10.93 -10.03 6.99
C MET A 190 -10.38 -10.62 8.29
N LEU A 191 -9.06 -10.60 8.52
CA LEU A 191 -8.48 -11.00 9.80
C LEU A 191 -8.99 -10.11 10.95
N VAL A 192 -8.97 -8.78 10.77
CA VAL A 192 -9.45 -7.84 11.79
C VAL A 192 -10.96 -7.94 11.97
N LYS A 193 -11.72 -8.10 10.88
CA LYS A 193 -13.18 -8.28 10.92
C LYS A 193 -13.58 -9.51 11.74
N ASN A 194 -12.82 -10.61 11.66
CA ASN A 194 -13.18 -11.88 12.28
C ASN A 194 -12.51 -12.15 13.64
N LEU A 195 -11.26 -11.71 13.85
CA LEU A 195 -10.49 -11.99 15.07
C LEU A 195 -10.17 -10.74 15.90
N GLY A 196 -10.40 -9.55 15.35
CA GLY A 196 -10.24 -8.28 16.06
C GLY A 196 -8.83 -7.72 15.99
N LEU A 197 -8.72 -6.40 16.18
CA LEU A 197 -7.49 -5.63 15.97
C LEU A 197 -6.32 -6.13 16.81
N TYR A 198 -6.51 -6.39 18.09
CA TYR A 198 -5.41 -6.80 18.97
C TYR A 198 -4.92 -8.21 18.68
N VAL A 199 -5.78 -9.12 18.20
CA VAL A 199 -5.37 -10.45 17.76
C VAL A 199 -4.56 -10.33 16.47
N HIS A 200 -4.98 -9.48 15.53
CA HIS A 200 -4.19 -9.14 14.35
C HIS A 200 -2.78 -8.69 14.74
N GLN A 201 -2.61 -7.77 15.70
CA GLN A 201 -1.28 -7.32 16.14
C GLN A 201 -0.40 -8.45 16.72
N VAL A 202 -1.01 -9.43 17.40
CA VAL A 202 -0.27 -10.60 17.91
C VAL A 202 0.08 -11.58 16.79
N TYR A 203 -0.82 -11.78 15.83
CA TYR A 203 -0.56 -12.57 14.63
C TYR A 203 0.58 -11.98 13.80
N ASP A 204 0.56 -10.66 13.64
CA ASP A 204 1.58 -9.84 12.97
C ASP A 204 2.99 -10.00 13.60
N LEU A 205 3.08 -10.05 14.94
CA LEU A 205 4.30 -10.41 15.68
C LEU A 205 4.82 -11.79 15.28
N GLY A 206 3.93 -12.78 15.19
CA GLY A 206 4.28 -14.15 14.79
C GLY A 206 4.83 -14.22 13.37
N LEU A 207 4.18 -13.52 12.43
CA LEU A 207 4.65 -13.43 11.05
C LEU A 207 6.01 -12.73 10.94
N GLN A 208 6.25 -11.65 11.70
CA GLN A 208 7.54 -10.97 11.71
C GLN A 208 8.68 -11.91 12.15
N ALA A 209 8.43 -12.73 13.19
CA ALA A 209 9.39 -13.72 13.65
C ALA A 209 9.64 -14.82 12.59
N LYS A 210 8.59 -15.27 11.89
CA LYS A 210 8.68 -16.24 10.80
C LYS A 210 9.49 -15.70 9.61
N SER A 211 9.19 -14.49 9.13
CA SER A 211 9.89 -13.85 8.02
C SER A 211 11.41 -13.74 8.29
N SER A 212 11.78 -13.32 9.49
CA SER A 212 13.20 -13.24 9.92
C SER A 212 13.94 -14.59 9.84
N SER A 213 13.23 -15.71 10.01
CA SER A 213 13.80 -17.06 9.89
C SER A 213 13.85 -17.58 8.44
N GLN A 214 12.96 -17.15 7.55
CA GLN A 214 12.85 -17.68 6.19
C GLN A 214 14.12 -17.47 5.39
N LYS A 215 14.73 -16.28 5.48
CA LYS A 215 16.02 -15.98 4.84
C LYS A 215 17.14 -16.92 5.27
N ALA A 216 17.17 -17.33 6.55
CA ALA A 216 18.19 -18.22 7.11
C ALA A 216 18.02 -19.68 6.65
N PHE A 217 16.78 -20.12 6.41
CA PHE A 217 16.43 -21.49 5.97
C PHE A 217 16.03 -21.56 4.48
N ALA A 218 16.41 -20.56 3.69
CA ALA A 218 16.12 -20.54 2.26
C ALA A 218 17.18 -21.32 1.48
N ASP A 219 16.72 -22.07 0.47
CA ASP A 219 17.54 -22.86 -0.45
C ASP A 219 17.04 -22.67 -1.90
N GLY A 220 17.86 -23.06 -2.87
CA GLY A 220 17.57 -22.87 -4.29
C GLY A 220 16.39 -23.68 -4.86
N SER A 221 15.91 -24.73 -4.17
CA SER A 221 14.79 -25.53 -4.68
C SER A 221 13.48 -24.74 -4.71
N LYS A 222 13.31 -23.81 -3.76
CA LYS A 222 12.15 -22.90 -3.69
C LYS A 222 12.13 -21.91 -4.86
N LEU A 223 13.30 -21.52 -5.37
CA LEU A 223 13.39 -20.68 -6.56
C LEU A 223 12.97 -21.46 -7.81
N GLN A 224 13.43 -22.71 -7.94
CA GLN A 224 13.14 -23.56 -9.10
C GLN A 224 11.63 -23.82 -9.29
N GLU A 225 10.88 -23.97 -8.20
CA GLU A 225 9.41 -24.03 -8.23
C GLU A 225 8.80 -22.81 -8.94
N THR A 226 9.27 -21.62 -8.56
CA THR A 226 8.79 -20.35 -9.11
C THR A 226 9.26 -20.14 -10.56
N GLU A 227 10.51 -20.47 -10.87
CA GLU A 227 11.05 -20.42 -12.24
C GLU A 227 10.24 -21.28 -13.21
N ASN A 228 9.88 -22.49 -12.79
CA ASN A 228 9.05 -23.38 -13.61
C ASN A 228 7.65 -22.79 -13.82
N TYR A 229 7.04 -22.24 -12.78
CA TYR A 229 5.75 -21.58 -12.88
C TYR A 229 5.78 -20.42 -13.88
N VAL A 230 6.67 -19.44 -13.69
CA VAL A 230 6.73 -18.25 -14.55
C VAL A 230 7.06 -18.60 -16.01
N LYS A 231 7.93 -19.59 -16.26
CA LYS A 231 8.24 -20.07 -17.62
C LYS A 231 7.00 -20.60 -18.35
N THR A 232 6.05 -21.20 -17.64
CA THR A 232 4.82 -21.73 -18.25
C THR A 232 3.73 -20.69 -18.43
N THR A 233 3.75 -19.60 -17.68
CA THR A 233 2.72 -18.54 -17.75
C THR A 233 3.13 -17.36 -18.63
N GLN A 234 4.43 -17.14 -18.85
CA GLN A 234 4.94 -15.99 -19.61
C GLN A 234 4.34 -15.88 -21.02
N SER A 235 4.02 -14.64 -21.40
CA SER A 235 3.48 -14.31 -22.71
C SER A 235 4.62 -14.13 -23.72
N LYS A 236 4.38 -14.55 -24.97
CA LYS A 236 5.36 -14.29 -26.04
C LYS A 236 5.30 -12.82 -26.46
N PRO A 237 6.43 -12.16 -26.74
CA PRO A 237 6.41 -10.79 -27.25
C PRO A 237 5.60 -10.67 -28.54
N ASP A 238 4.91 -9.54 -28.75
CA ASP A 238 4.31 -9.24 -30.05
C ASP A 238 5.43 -9.04 -31.09
N PRO A 239 5.50 -9.83 -32.17
CA PRO A 239 6.53 -9.70 -33.20
C PRO A 239 6.59 -8.32 -33.86
N ASN A 240 5.49 -7.55 -33.86
CA ASN A 240 5.43 -6.21 -34.44
C ASN A 240 5.95 -5.13 -33.48
N MET A 241 6.00 -5.41 -32.18
CA MET A 241 6.43 -4.46 -31.16
C MET A 241 7.84 -4.77 -30.64
N PHE A 242 8.25 -6.04 -30.67
CA PHE A 242 9.54 -6.48 -30.15
C PHE A 242 10.71 -5.77 -30.85
N GLY A 243 11.55 -5.10 -30.08
CA GLY A 243 12.75 -4.41 -30.59
C GLY A 243 12.50 -3.14 -31.39
N THR A 244 11.25 -2.68 -31.52
CA THR A 244 10.91 -1.45 -32.25
C THR A 244 11.57 -0.19 -31.68
N ALA A 245 11.89 -0.20 -30.39
CA ALA A 245 12.57 0.89 -29.69
C ALA A 245 14.02 0.55 -29.31
N LYS A 246 14.66 -0.41 -29.98
CA LYS A 246 16.05 -0.81 -29.67
C LYS A 246 17.00 0.39 -29.73
N GLY A 247 17.73 0.60 -28.63
CA GLY A 247 18.74 1.66 -28.49
C GLY A 247 18.16 3.06 -28.23
N LYS A 248 16.84 3.18 -28.03
CA LYS A 248 16.18 4.44 -27.64
C LYS A 248 16.33 4.68 -26.15
N ASN A 249 16.29 5.94 -25.74
CA ASN A 249 16.18 6.24 -24.30
C ASN A 249 14.85 5.74 -23.75
N VAL A 250 14.78 5.54 -22.44
CA VAL A 250 13.55 5.23 -21.74
C VAL A 250 13.37 6.22 -20.59
N ILE A 251 12.22 6.88 -20.57
CA ILE A 251 11.80 7.83 -19.55
C ILE A 251 10.55 7.27 -18.91
N VAL A 252 10.63 6.95 -17.62
CA VAL A 252 9.50 6.48 -16.81
C VAL A 252 9.12 7.58 -15.84
N VAL A 253 7.85 7.99 -15.79
CA VAL A 253 7.38 9.02 -14.85
C VAL A 253 6.25 8.45 -14.02
N SER A 254 6.45 8.49 -12.69
CA SER A 254 5.41 8.19 -11.71
C SER A 254 4.57 9.45 -11.48
N LEU A 255 3.28 9.35 -11.75
CA LEU A 255 2.26 10.38 -11.56
C LEU A 255 1.63 10.19 -10.18
N GLU A 256 2.22 10.84 -9.18
CA GLU A 256 1.89 10.68 -7.76
C GLU A 256 0.38 10.74 -7.52
N SER A 257 -0.16 9.67 -6.94
CA SER A 257 -1.54 9.53 -6.49
C SER A 257 -2.61 9.81 -7.58
N LEU A 258 -2.26 9.73 -8.88
CA LEU A 258 -3.19 10.04 -9.97
C LEU A 258 -4.07 8.83 -10.33
N GLN A 259 -5.39 9.00 -10.29
CA GLN A 259 -6.36 7.96 -10.63
C GLN A 259 -7.03 8.20 -11.98
N THR A 260 -7.38 7.11 -12.68
CA THR A 260 -7.91 7.14 -14.05
C THR A 260 -9.23 7.90 -14.18
N PHE A 261 -10.03 8.00 -13.11
CA PHE A 261 -11.32 8.70 -13.16
C PHE A 261 -11.18 10.20 -13.48
N LEU A 262 -9.98 10.77 -13.37
CA LEU A 262 -9.71 12.16 -13.75
C LEU A 262 -9.48 12.35 -15.26
N ILE A 263 -9.10 11.29 -15.99
CA ILE A 263 -8.91 11.36 -17.44
C ILE A 263 -10.26 11.60 -18.11
N GLY A 264 -10.38 12.73 -18.79
CA GLY A 264 -11.61 13.23 -19.42
C GLY A 264 -12.63 13.84 -18.45
N ALA A 265 -12.32 13.94 -17.16
CA ALA A 265 -13.21 14.54 -16.17
C ALA A 265 -13.19 16.08 -16.25
N THR A 266 -14.28 16.70 -15.80
CA THR A 266 -14.39 18.16 -15.70
C THR A 266 -14.86 18.59 -14.32
N VAL A 267 -14.36 19.73 -13.85
CA VAL A 267 -14.83 20.43 -12.65
C VAL A 267 -15.17 21.86 -13.06
N ASN A 268 -16.39 22.31 -12.74
CA ASN A 268 -16.89 23.64 -13.08
C ASN A 268 -16.73 23.99 -14.59
N GLY A 269 -16.88 22.99 -15.46
CA GLY A 269 -16.76 23.16 -16.92
C GLY A 269 -15.33 23.18 -17.45
N GLN A 270 -14.31 22.94 -16.62
CA GLN A 270 -12.91 22.83 -17.04
C GLN A 270 -12.39 21.41 -16.87
N GLU A 271 -11.68 20.88 -17.86
CA GLU A 271 -11.10 19.52 -17.80
C GLU A 271 -10.06 19.39 -16.69
N VAL A 272 -10.06 18.38 -15.84
CA VAL A 272 -9.07 18.30 -14.75
C VAL A 272 -7.65 18.04 -15.29
N THR A 273 -7.50 17.22 -16.32
CA THR A 273 -6.20 16.83 -16.90
C THR A 273 -6.13 17.04 -18.43
N PRO A 274 -6.24 18.28 -18.93
CA PRO A 274 -6.34 18.55 -20.37
C PRO A 274 -5.14 18.06 -21.18
N PHE A 275 -3.91 18.14 -20.64
CA PHE A 275 -2.73 17.65 -21.34
C PHE A 275 -2.75 16.12 -21.45
N LEU A 276 -3.00 15.39 -20.36
CA LEU A 276 -3.09 13.93 -20.38
C LEU A 276 -4.26 13.45 -21.25
N ASN A 277 -5.38 14.18 -21.28
CA ASN A 277 -6.50 13.91 -22.19
C ASN A 277 -6.04 13.97 -23.66
N GLN A 278 -5.29 15.02 -24.02
CA GLN A 278 -4.68 15.14 -25.34
C GLN A 278 -3.64 14.05 -25.61
N PHE A 279 -2.85 13.68 -24.61
CA PHE A 279 -1.80 12.66 -24.73
C PHE A 279 -2.37 11.28 -25.07
N THR A 280 -3.64 10.98 -24.69
CA THR A 280 -4.35 9.76 -25.17
C THR A 280 -4.46 9.67 -26.69
N LYS A 281 -4.38 10.80 -27.41
CA LYS A 281 -4.53 10.89 -28.87
C LYS A 281 -3.23 10.68 -29.63
N GLU A 282 -2.09 10.66 -28.95
CA GLU A 282 -0.75 10.47 -29.55
C GLU A 282 0.05 9.32 -28.90
N SER A 283 -0.53 8.61 -27.93
CA SER A 283 0.13 7.55 -27.16
C SER A 283 -0.75 6.31 -27.02
N TYR A 284 -0.15 5.16 -26.70
CA TYR A 284 -0.93 4.03 -26.20
C TYR A 284 -1.44 4.37 -24.80
N TYR A 285 -2.75 4.40 -24.60
CA TYR A 285 -3.39 4.70 -23.33
C TYR A 285 -4.08 3.46 -22.78
N PHE A 286 -3.82 3.11 -21.53
CA PHE A 286 -4.36 1.92 -20.89
C PHE A 286 -5.39 2.35 -19.84
N ASP A 287 -6.68 2.27 -20.22
CA ASP A 287 -7.80 2.72 -19.39
C ASP A 287 -8.23 1.69 -18.33
N ASN A 288 -7.70 0.47 -18.40
CA ASN A 288 -7.84 -0.59 -17.40
C ASN A 288 -6.47 -1.03 -16.84
N PHE A 289 -5.61 -0.05 -16.55
CA PHE A 289 -4.37 -0.26 -15.79
C PHE A 289 -4.64 -0.10 -14.29
N PHE A 290 -4.12 -0.99 -13.45
CA PHE A 290 -4.35 -1.00 -12.01
C PHE A 290 -3.01 -0.96 -11.24
N HIS A 291 -2.96 -0.16 -10.18
CA HIS A 291 -1.86 -0.27 -9.23
C HIS A 291 -1.96 -1.57 -8.44
N GLN A 292 -0.83 -2.10 -7.98
CA GLN A 292 -0.76 -3.38 -7.26
C GLN A 292 -0.04 -3.21 -5.91
N THR A 293 -0.06 -1.99 -5.38
CA THR A 293 0.65 -1.57 -4.18
C THR A 293 0.01 -2.06 -2.88
N GLY A 294 0.79 -2.08 -1.80
CA GLY A 294 0.32 -2.32 -0.44
C GLY A 294 0.67 -1.16 0.50
N GLN A 295 1.29 -1.46 1.63
CA GLN A 295 1.64 -0.46 2.64
C GLN A 295 2.87 0.38 2.28
N GLY A 296 3.66 -0.02 1.27
CA GLY A 296 4.79 0.73 0.75
C GLY A 296 4.42 1.79 -0.29
N LYS A 297 3.17 1.83 -0.78
CA LYS A 297 2.64 2.91 -1.64
C LYS A 297 3.56 3.17 -2.84
N THR A 298 4.04 4.40 -3.04
CA THR A 298 4.98 4.75 -4.11
C THR A 298 6.19 3.81 -4.18
N SER A 299 6.75 3.39 -3.03
CA SER A 299 7.90 2.46 -3.02
C SER A 299 7.55 1.05 -3.50
N ASP A 300 6.30 0.61 -3.30
CA ASP A 300 5.81 -0.66 -3.84
C ASP A 300 5.62 -0.57 -5.36
N ALA A 301 5.09 0.55 -5.86
CA ALA A 301 4.96 0.82 -7.28
C ALA A 301 6.32 0.85 -7.98
N GLU A 302 7.31 1.51 -7.37
CA GLU A 302 8.71 1.49 -7.82
C GLU A 302 9.27 0.06 -7.87
N PHE A 303 9.00 -0.74 -6.83
CA PHE A 303 9.42 -2.14 -6.76
C PHE A 303 8.81 -3.00 -7.88
N LEU A 304 7.50 -2.87 -8.11
CA LEU A 304 6.76 -3.57 -9.16
C LEU A 304 7.34 -3.24 -10.54
N VAL A 305 7.52 -1.95 -10.84
CA VAL A 305 8.05 -1.46 -12.12
C VAL A 305 9.48 -1.94 -12.38
N ASP A 306 10.32 -1.97 -11.35
CA ASP A 306 11.72 -2.37 -11.50
C ASP A 306 11.91 -3.90 -11.51
N THR A 307 11.08 -4.66 -10.82
CA THR A 307 11.35 -6.10 -10.60
C THR A 307 10.35 -7.02 -11.29
N SER A 308 9.12 -6.56 -11.55
CA SER A 308 7.98 -7.41 -11.92
C SER A 308 7.66 -8.50 -10.89
N LEU A 309 7.90 -8.17 -9.61
CA LEU A 309 7.51 -8.94 -8.45
C LEU A 309 6.47 -8.15 -7.66
N TYR A 310 5.48 -8.84 -7.09
CA TYR A 310 4.55 -8.24 -6.15
C TYR A 310 5.29 -7.80 -4.88
N PRO A 311 4.97 -6.61 -4.32
CA PRO A 311 5.52 -6.19 -3.03
C PRO A 311 5.01 -7.13 -1.92
N LEU A 312 5.53 -7.04 -0.70
CA LEU A 312 5.00 -7.83 0.42
C LEU A 312 3.61 -7.35 0.85
N ASP A 313 2.85 -8.25 1.48
CA ASP A 313 1.57 -7.87 2.06
C ASP A 313 1.70 -6.88 3.23
N ARG A 314 2.85 -6.84 3.92
CA ARG A 314 3.04 -6.07 5.15
C ARG A 314 4.29 -5.20 5.10
N GLY A 315 4.15 -3.94 5.55
CA GLY A 315 5.22 -2.96 5.49
C GLY A 315 5.59 -2.56 4.06
N ALA A 316 6.81 -2.06 3.91
CA ALA A 316 7.37 -1.68 2.62
C ALA A 316 8.60 -2.55 2.35
N VAL A 317 8.69 -3.12 1.14
CA VAL A 317 9.83 -3.95 0.73
C VAL A 317 11.13 -3.16 0.82
N PHE A 318 11.09 -1.88 0.45
CA PHE A 318 12.26 -1.01 0.51
C PHE A 318 12.90 -0.94 1.91
N PHE A 319 12.10 -0.91 2.98
CA PHE A 319 12.63 -0.90 4.35
C PHE A 319 13.04 -2.28 4.87
N THR A 320 12.22 -3.29 4.57
CA THR A 320 12.36 -4.62 5.19
C THR A 320 13.38 -5.50 4.47
N HIS A 321 13.55 -5.29 3.16
CA HIS A 321 14.31 -6.18 2.26
C HIS A 321 15.18 -5.40 1.25
N GLY A 322 15.46 -4.12 1.46
CA GLY A 322 16.30 -3.31 0.57
C GLY A 322 17.76 -3.77 0.40
N ASN A 323 18.20 -4.79 1.14
CA ASN A 323 19.53 -5.42 1.01
C ASN A 323 19.48 -6.82 0.37
N ASN A 324 18.34 -7.22 -0.20
CA ASN A 324 18.26 -8.47 -0.94
C ASN A 324 18.92 -8.35 -2.32
N GLU A 325 19.18 -9.50 -2.92
CA GLU A 325 19.60 -9.58 -4.32
C GLU A 325 18.36 -9.50 -5.22
N TYR A 326 18.41 -8.66 -6.25
CA TYR A 326 17.33 -8.48 -7.23
C TYR A 326 17.87 -8.57 -8.65
N THR A 327 17.01 -8.97 -9.59
CA THR A 327 17.29 -8.87 -11.04
C THR A 327 16.37 -7.82 -11.62
N ALA A 328 16.77 -6.55 -11.55
CA ALA A 328 15.90 -5.41 -11.83
C ALA A 328 16.11 -4.80 -13.23
N THR A 329 15.10 -4.12 -13.75
CA THR A 329 15.12 -3.36 -15.02
C THR A 329 16.36 -2.50 -15.18
N PRO A 330 16.72 -1.59 -14.25
CA PRO A 330 17.92 -0.77 -14.37
C PRO A 330 19.22 -1.60 -14.48
N GLU A 331 19.34 -2.70 -13.73
CA GLU A 331 20.51 -3.57 -13.82
C GLU A 331 20.60 -4.25 -15.20
N ILE A 332 19.49 -4.82 -15.68
CA ILE A 332 19.42 -5.48 -16.99
C ILE A 332 19.81 -4.49 -18.10
N LEU A 333 19.26 -3.26 -18.06
CA LEU A 333 19.54 -2.25 -19.08
C LEU A 333 20.97 -1.71 -19.00
N ARG A 334 21.56 -1.63 -17.80
CA ARG A 334 22.97 -1.28 -17.64
C ARG A 334 23.87 -2.30 -18.36
N GLN A 335 23.55 -3.58 -18.29
CA GLN A 335 24.29 -4.63 -19.04
C GLN A 335 24.16 -4.45 -20.56
N GLN A 336 23.09 -3.81 -21.03
CA GLN A 336 22.89 -3.41 -22.43
C GLN A 336 23.54 -2.07 -22.78
N GLY A 337 24.30 -1.46 -21.86
CA GLY A 337 25.04 -0.22 -22.08
C GLY A 337 24.28 1.06 -21.75
N TYR A 338 23.12 0.97 -21.08
CA TYR A 338 22.35 2.14 -20.66
C TYR A 338 22.94 2.77 -19.39
N HIS A 339 22.91 4.09 -19.29
CA HIS A 339 23.03 4.74 -17.99
C HIS A 339 21.68 4.73 -17.26
N THR A 340 21.66 4.38 -15.98
CA THR A 340 20.41 4.27 -15.24
C THR A 340 20.32 5.23 -14.07
N SER A 341 19.25 6.01 -13.99
CA SER A 341 19.11 6.98 -12.89
C SER A 341 17.69 7.22 -12.43
N VAL A 342 17.56 7.66 -11.18
CA VAL A 342 16.30 8.15 -10.60
C VAL A 342 16.43 9.64 -10.29
N PHE A 343 15.38 10.40 -10.57
CA PHE A 343 15.21 11.80 -10.20
C PHE A 343 14.06 11.92 -9.22
N HIS A 344 14.32 12.55 -8.07
CA HIS A 344 13.28 12.89 -7.10
C HIS A 344 13.82 13.94 -6.11
N ALA A 345 13.22 15.13 -6.08
CA ALA A 345 13.65 16.26 -5.24
C ALA A 345 13.21 16.13 -3.76
N ASN A 346 13.49 14.99 -3.15
CA ASN A 346 13.18 14.67 -1.75
C ASN A 346 14.32 13.88 -1.10
N ASN A 347 14.32 13.84 0.23
CA ASN A 347 15.31 13.15 1.06
C ASN A 347 15.58 11.73 0.57
N ALA A 348 16.85 11.44 0.25
CA ALA A 348 17.27 10.13 -0.21
C ALA A 348 16.96 8.96 0.74
N THR A 349 16.85 9.20 2.05
CA THR A 349 16.50 8.18 3.05
C THR A 349 15.00 7.95 3.19
N PHE A 350 14.17 8.81 2.58
CA PHE A 350 12.73 8.61 2.53
C PHE A 350 12.43 7.36 1.70
N TRP A 351 11.53 6.52 2.20
CA TRP A 351 11.31 5.17 1.68
C TRP A 351 12.55 4.25 1.66
N ASN A 352 13.66 4.59 2.33
CA ASN A 352 14.92 3.81 2.28
C ASN A 352 15.50 3.65 0.85
N ARG A 353 15.22 4.62 -0.04
CA ARG A 353 15.67 4.61 -1.44
C ARG A 353 17.19 4.57 -1.59
N ASN A 354 17.91 5.24 -0.68
CA ASN A 354 19.37 5.22 -0.63
C ASN A 354 19.97 3.82 -0.45
N ILE A 355 19.22 2.85 0.09
CA ILE A 355 19.64 1.46 0.23
C ILE A 355 19.08 0.60 -0.90
N MET A 356 17.81 0.79 -1.25
CA MET A 356 17.15 -0.04 -2.27
C MET A 356 17.67 0.22 -3.69
N TYR A 357 17.90 1.47 -4.10
CA TYR A 357 18.39 1.75 -5.47
C TYR A 357 19.75 1.10 -5.79
N PRO A 358 20.72 1.03 -4.84
CA PRO A 358 21.87 0.17 -4.99
C PRO A 358 21.56 -1.30 -5.23
N ALA A 359 20.63 -1.88 -4.46
CA ALA A 359 20.22 -3.27 -4.63
C ALA A 359 19.53 -3.54 -5.97
N LEU A 360 18.81 -2.55 -6.51
CA LEU A 360 18.21 -2.61 -7.85
C LEU A 360 19.23 -2.33 -8.97
N GLY A 361 20.42 -1.82 -8.66
CA GLY A 361 21.47 -1.61 -9.66
C GLY A 361 21.34 -0.32 -10.49
N TYR A 362 20.72 0.73 -9.95
CA TYR A 362 20.78 2.08 -10.53
C TYR A 362 22.22 2.64 -10.51
N ASP A 363 22.60 3.50 -11.45
CA ASP A 363 23.92 4.16 -11.41
C ASP A 363 23.91 5.44 -10.56
N ARG A 364 22.82 6.21 -10.60
CA ARG A 364 22.70 7.50 -9.89
C ARG A 364 21.29 7.79 -9.39
N TYR A 365 21.20 8.33 -8.18
CA TYR A 365 19.99 8.93 -7.65
C TYR A 365 20.20 10.44 -7.46
N TYR A 366 19.52 11.24 -8.29
CA TYR A 366 19.42 12.70 -8.16
C TYR A 366 18.37 13.03 -7.11
N ASN A 367 18.83 13.40 -5.92
CA ASN A 367 17.99 13.62 -4.74
C ASN A 367 17.92 15.11 -4.38
N GLU A 368 17.34 15.47 -3.23
CA GLU A 368 17.18 16.84 -2.78
C GLU A 368 18.45 17.71 -2.79
N LEU A 369 19.63 17.10 -2.73
CA LEU A 369 20.92 17.79 -2.76
C LEU A 369 21.32 18.27 -4.16
N ASP A 370 20.76 17.65 -5.21
CA ASP A 370 20.98 18.04 -6.61
C ASP A 370 20.04 19.18 -7.05
N TYR A 371 19.00 19.50 -6.26
CA TYR A 371 18.01 20.53 -6.59
C TYR A 371 18.19 21.81 -5.77
N LYS A 372 17.86 22.94 -6.40
CA LYS A 372 17.68 24.21 -5.71
C LYS A 372 16.24 24.33 -5.21
N ILE A 373 16.06 24.09 -3.92
CA ILE A 373 14.76 24.22 -3.24
C ILE A 373 14.71 25.54 -2.45
N THR A 374 13.75 26.40 -2.79
CA THR A 374 13.52 27.70 -2.12
C THR A 374 12.15 27.70 -1.44
N PRO A 375 11.88 28.61 -0.49
CA PRO A 375 10.54 28.73 0.12
C PRO A 375 9.42 28.91 -0.91
N GLU A 376 9.69 29.59 -2.03
CA GLU A 376 8.72 29.88 -3.09
C GLU A 376 8.44 28.66 -3.97
N THR A 377 9.47 27.84 -4.21
CA THR A 377 9.39 26.64 -5.06
C THR A 377 9.05 25.36 -4.27
N LYS A 378 9.02 25.44 -2.95
CA LYS A 378 8.69 24.31 -2.07
C LYS A 378 7.18 24.25 -1.81
N LEU A 379 6.60 23.06 -1.91
CA LEU A 379 5.25 22.77 -1.46
C LEU A 379 5.23 21.43 -0.72
N ASN A 380 4.52 21.38 0.42
CA ASN A 380 4.39 20.20 1.26
C ASN A 380 5.76 19.53 1.54
N TRP A 381 6.03 18.39 0.91
CA TRP A 381 7.18 17.53 1.18
C TRP A 381 8.43 17.89 0.36
N GLY A 382 8.33 18.71 -0.70
CA GLY A 382 9.48 18.96 -1.57
C GLY A 382 9.26 20.03 -2.62
N LEU A 383 10.01 19.93 -3.71
CA LEU A 383 9.95 20.86 -4.84
C LEU A 383 8.65 20.68 -5.62
N LYS A 384 8.05 21.78 -6.07
CA LYS A 384 6.90 21.77 -6.98
C LYS A 384 7.26 21.13 -8.32
N ASP A 385 6.31 20.40 -8.91
CA ASP A 385 6.60 19.50 -10.04
C ASP A 385 7.07 20.23 -11.32
N ILE A 386 6.59 21.45 -11.61
CA ILE A 386 7.06 22.25 -12.76
C ILE A 386 8.55 22.58 -12.61
N GLU A 387 8.95 23.18 -11.49
CA GLU A 387 10.34 23.55 -11.19
C GLU A 387 11.25 22.33 -11.03
N TYR A 388 10.68 21.22 -10.54
CA TYR A 388 11.36 19.93 -10.50
C TYR A 388 11.69 19.42 -11.90
N PHE A 389 10.74 19.43 -12.84
CA PHE A 389 11.00 19.00 -14.22
C PHE A 389 11.97 19.92 -14.96
N ASP A 390 11.89 21.23 -14.73
CA ASP A 390 12.80 22.21 -15.34
C ASP A 390 14.27 21.91 -14.99
N GLN A 391 14.56 21.79 -13.68
CA GLN A 391 15.90 21.44 -13.18
C GLN A 391 16.31 20.01 -13.55
N SER A 392 15.37 19.08 -13.54
CA SER A 392 15.60 17.68 -13.92
C SER A 392 16.06 17.53 -15.36
N ILE A 393 15.46 18.27 -16.29
CA ILE A 393 15.82 18.19 -17.71
C ILE A 393 17.20 18.82 -17.95
N ASP A 394 17.55 19.90 -17.24
CA ASP A 394 18.91 20.46 -17.29
C ASP A 394 19.97 19.41 -16.90
N MET A 395 19.69 18.61 -15.86
CA MET A 395 20.55 17.51 -15.46
C MET A 395 20.52 16.32 -16.45
N LEU A 396 19.35 16.00 -17.00
CA LEU A 396 19.17 14.88 -17.95
C LEU A 396 19.98 15.08 -19.24
N LYS A 397 20.18 16.33 -19.69
CA LYS A 397 20.98 16.66 -20.88
C LYS A 397 22.44 16.20 -20.77
N GLU A 398 22.96 16.16 -19.55
CA GLU A 398 24.34 15.73 -19.27
C GLU A 398 24.44 14.20 -19.07
N VAL A 399 23.31 13.49 -19.09
CA VAL A 399 23.28 12.03 -18.94
C VAL A 399 23.68 11.35 -20.26
N LYS A 400 24.59 10.38 -20.15
CA LYS A 400 25.05 9.58 -21.29
C LYS A 400 23.89 8.75 -21.88
N GLN A 401 23.64 8.92 -23.17
CA GLN A 401 22.69 8.10 -23.94
C GLN A 401 23.33 6.78 -24.43
N PRO A 402 22.54 5.69 -24.60
CA PRO A 402 21.13 5.60 -24.21
C PRO A 402 20.97 5.55 -22.69
N PHE A 403 19.87 6.07 -22.16
CA PHE A 403 19.59 6.06 -20.73
C PHE A 403 18.22 5.45 -20.40
N TYR A 404 18.11 4.92 -19.18
CA TYR A 404 16.85 4.54 -18.54
C TYR A 404 16.70 5.40 -17.29
N THR A 405 15.69 6.25 -17.27
CA THR A 405 15.51 7.22 -16.18
C THR A 405 14.12 7.18 -15.62
N ARG A 406 14.01 7.19 -14.29
CA ARG A 406 12.73 7.34 -13.59
C ARG A 406 12.62 8.72 -12.95
N PHE A 407 11.49 9.39 -13.15
CA PHE A 407 11.10 10.63 -12.48
C PHE A 407 9.97 10.35 -11.50
N LEU A 408 10.11 10.81 -10.26
CA LEU A 408 9.08 10.70 -9.23
C LEU A 408 8.54 12.10 -8.89
N THR A 409 7.28 12.35 -9.26
CA THR A 409 6.56 13.59 -8.92
C THR A 409 6.17 13.59 -7.43
N LEU A 410 5.75 14.75 -6.90
CA LEU A 410 5.45 14.88 -5.47
C LEU A 410 4.31 15.85 -5.13
N THR A 411 3.97 16.78 -6.01
CA THR A 411 3.01 17.85 -5.68
C THR A 411 1.60 17.31 -5.42
N ASN A 412 1.16 16.31 -6.19
CA ASN A 412 -0.16 15.69 -6.05
C ASN A 412 -0.24 14.67 -4.91
N HIS A 413 0.28 15.01 -3.72
CA HIS A 413 0.33 14.11 -2.57
C HIS A 413 -0.67 14.55 -1.47
N TYR A 414 -1.29 13.57 -0.78
CA TYR A 414 -2.17 13.82 0.37
C TYR A 414 -1.51 14.73 1.43
N PRO A 415 -2.26 15.68 2.06
CA PRO A 415 -3.70 15.93 1.93
C PRO A 415 -4.05 16.93 0.80
N PHE A 416 -3.27 16.92 -0.28
CA PHE A 416 -3.47 17.70 -1.51
C PHE A 416 -3.48 19.21 -1.26
N THR A 417 -2.66 19.68 -0.32
CA THR A 417 -2.54 21.12 -0.07
C THR A 417 -1.91 21.81 -1.28
N TYR A 418 -2.42 22.99 -1.60
CA TYR A 418 -1.92 23.83 -2.68
C TYR A 418 -1.77 25.27 -2.19
N ASP A 419 -1.03 26.09 -2.95
CA ASP A 419 -0.97 27.54 -2.80
C ASP A 419 -1.44 28.25 -4.08
N ASP A 420 -1.56 29.58 -4.03
CA ASP A 420 -2.06 30.38 -5.15
C ASP A 420 -1.29 30.16 -6.46
N SER A 421 0.01 29.86 -6.42
CA SER A 421 0.81 29.60 -7.63
C SER A 421 0.50 28.25 -8.27
N THR A 422 -0.05 27.32 -7.50
CA THR A 422 -0.41 25.97 -7.98
C THR A 422 -1.90 25.82 -8.28
N LYS A 423 -2.72 26.82 -7.94
CA LYS A 423 -4.18 26.80 -8.15
C LYS A 423 -4.56 27.14 -9.60
N LEU A 424 -4.48 26.15 -10.49
CA LEU A 424 -4.80 26.29 -11.92
C LEU A 424 -6.24 25.96 -12.30
N ILE A 425 -7.02 25.47 -11.34
CA ILE A 425 -8.45 25.18 -11.43
C ILE A 425 -9.07 25.47 -10.05
N ASP A 426 -10.36 25.80 -10.03
CA ASP A 426 -11.08 25.88 -8.76
C ASP A 426 -11.28 24.49 -8.15
N GLU A 427 -11.36 24.45 -6.82
CA GLU A 427 -11.72 23.25 -6.09
C GLU A 427 -13.09 22.72 -6.54
N TYR A 428 -13.28 21.41 -6.39
CA TYR A 428 -14.63 20.87 -6.37
C TYR A 428 -15.36 21.30 -5.09
N ASN A 429 -16.66 21.05 -5.00
CA ASN A 429 -17.46 21.42 -3.83
C ASN A 429 -18.34 20.25 -3.37
N SER A 430 -17.69 19.23 -2.82
CA SER A 430 -18.34 18.07 -2.20
C SER A 430 -18.56 18.23 -0.69
N GLY A 431 -17.91 19.23 -0.09
CA GLY A 431 -17.82 19.40 1.36
C GLY A 431 -16.82 18.43 2.00
N ASP A 432 -15.97 17.80 1.20
CA ASP A 432 -14.81 17.02 1.64
C ASP A 432 -13.55 17.73 1.13
N GLY A 433 -12.85 18.41 2.04
CA GLY A 433 -11.72 19.25 1.65
C GLY A 433 -10.55 18.48 1.02
N VAL A 434 -10.35 17.20 1.35
CA VAL A 434 -9.28 16.41 0.72
C VAL A 434 -9.64 16.12 -0.73
N PHE A 435 -10.87 15.64 -0.96
CA PHE A 435 -11.36 15.36 -2.31
C PHE A 435 -11.43 16.63 -3.19
N ASP A 436 -11.87 17.73 -2.60
CA ASP A 436 -12.06 19.00 -3.29
C ASP A 436 -10.72 19.61 -3.75
N ARG A 437 -9.68 19.53 -2.91
CA ARG A 437 -8.32 19.97 -3.24
C ARG A 437 -7.58 19.04 -4.21
N TYR A 438 -7.90 17.74 -4.22
CA TYR A 438 -7.27 16.77 -5.14
C TYR A 438 -7.39 17.18 -6.60
N MET A 439 -8.52 17.78 -6.99
CA MET A 439 -8.73 18.28 -8.35
C MET A 439 -7.73 19.38 -8.72
N VAL A 440 -7.36 20.21 -7.75
CA VAL A 440 -6.41 21.32 -7.94
C VAL A 440 -5.00 20.81 -8.14
N THR A 441 -4.53 19.92 -7.25
CA THR A 441 -3.17 19.37 -7.35
C THR A 441 -3.02 18.42 -8.54
N ALA A 442 -4.06 17.68 -8.92
CA ALA A 442 -4.04 16.86 -10.12
C ALA A 442 -3.96 17.71 -11.40
N ARG A 443 -4.65 18.86 -11.44
CA ARG A 443 -4.48 19.82 -12.55
C ARG A 443 -3.06 20.40 -12.60
N TYR A 444 -2.46 20.70 -11.45
CA TYR A 444 -1.07 21.18 -11.42
C TYR A 444 -0.09 20.13 -11.94
N LEU A 445 -0.28 18.86 -11.56
CA LEU A 445 0.49 17.73 -12.09
C LEU A 445 0.32 17.63 -13.62
N ASP A 446 -0.90 17.76 -14.15
CA ASP A 446 -1.14 17.76 -15.59
C ASP A 446 -0.38 18.88 -16.34
N GLU A 447 -0.38 20.11 -15.80
CA GLU A 447 0.40 21.21 -16.39
C GLU A 447 1.92 20.97 -16.26
N ALA A 448 2.38 20.36 -15.17
CA ALA A 448 3.78 19.94 -15.02
C ALA A 448 4.18 18.88 -16.07
N MET A 449 3.28 17.94 -16.38
CA MET A 449 3.51 16.94 -17.42
C MET A 449 3.55 17.56 -18.83
N LYS A 450 2.69 18.55 -19.09
CA LYS A 450 2.75 19.35 -20.33
C LYS A 450 4.10 20.05 -20.46
N HIS A 451 4.51 20.75 -19.41
CA HIS A 451 5.79 21.45 -19.37
C HIS A 451 6.98 20.48 -19.58
N PHE A 452 6.95 19.31 -18.94
CA PHE A 452 7.96 18.26 -19.10
C PHE A 452 8.08 17.81 -20.56
N ILE A 453 6.96 17.50 -21.22
CA ILE A 453 6.98 17.09 -22.63
C ILE A 453 7.43 18.22 -23.56
N GLU A 454 7.01 19.46 -23.33
CA GLU A 454 7.47 20.62 -24.11
C GLU A 454 8.98 20.82 -23.99
N ARG A 455 9.54 20.71 -22.78
CA ARG A 455 10.98 20.76 -22.53
C ARG A 455 11.72 19.60 -23.19
N LEU A 456 11.22 18.37 -23.10
CA LEU A 456 11.83 17.21 -23.79
C LEU A 456 11.83 17.38 -25.32
N LYS A 457 10.79 17.98 -25.89
CA LYS A 457 10.70 18.31 -27.32
C LYS A 457 11.71 19.40 -27.68
N ALA A 458 11.80 20.47 -26.89
CA ALA A 458 12.73 21.57 -27.12
C ALA A 458 14.21 21.12 -27.09
N GLU A 459 14.53 20.15 -26.24
CA GLU A 459 15.88 19.59 -26.10
C GLU A 459 16.16 18.41 -27.04
N GLY A 460 15.21 18.06 -27.92
CA GLY A 460 15.37 16.96 -28.89
C GLY A 460 15.43 15.55 -28.26
N ILE A 461 15.04 15.40 -27.00
CA ILE A 461 15.04 14.12 -26.28
C ILE A 461 13.79 13.31 -26.61
N TYR A 462 12.63 13.96 -26.80
CA TYR A 462 11.34 13.32 -27.01
C TYR A 462 11.34 12.31 -28.18
N ASP A 463 11.82 12.72 -29.36
CA ASP A 463 11.79 11.89 -30.58
C ASP A 463 12.70 10.65 -30.53
N ASN A 464 13.58 10.56 -29.53
CA ASN A 464 14.50 9.42 -29.35
C ASN A 464 14.23 8.63 -28.06
N SER A 465 13.05 8.82 -27.43
CA SER A 465 12.74 8.22 -26.13
C SER A 465 11.41 7.47 -26.14
N VAL A 466 11.39 6.27 -25.58
CA VAL A 466 10.16 5.65 -25.10
C VAL A 466 9.77 6.38 -23.81
N ILE A 467 8.55 6.91 -23.76
CA ILE A 467 8.05 7.63 -22.59
C ILE A 467 6.90 6.83 -21.99
N VAL A 468 7.06 6.45 -20.72
CA VAL A 468 6.08 5.71 -19.94
C VAL A 468 5.61 6.59 -18.79
N PHE A 469 4.32 6.94 -18.78
CA PHE A 469 3.69 7.57 -17.62
C PHE A 469 2.81 6.54 -16.93
N TYR A 470 2.83 6.51 -15.60
CA TYR A 470 1.94 5.66 -14.83
C TYR A 470 1.56 6.32 -13.51
N GLY A 471 0.30 6.20 -13.08
CA GLY A 471 -0.07 6.53 -11.69
C GLY A 471 0.33 5.39 -10.76
N ASP A 472 0.97 5.72 -9.63
CA ASP A 472 1.57 4.77 -8.70
C ASP A 472 0.56 4.12 -7.75
N HIS A 473 -0.42 4.87 -7.25
CA HIS A 473 -1.53 4.32 -6.46
C HIS A 473 -2.73 5.28 -6.40
N TYR A 474 -3.79 4.85 -5.72
CA TYR A 474 -4.93 5.72 -5.44
C TYR A 474 -4.52 6.94 -4.59
N GLY A 475 -5.05 8.12 -4.91
CA GLY A 475 -4.95 9.32 -4.06
C GLY A 475 -6.11 9.43 -3.08
N ILE A 476 -7.31 9.02 -3.49
CA ILE A 476 -8.54 9.11 -2.70
C ILE A 476 -8.89 7.75 -2.09
N SER A 477 -8.88 7.67 -0.76
CA SER A 477 -9.24 6.49 0.02
C SER A 477 -10.76 6.35 0.21
N GLU A 478 -11.21 5.23 0.81
CA GLU A 478 -12.65 4.96 1.00
C GLU A 478 -13.31 5.91 2.00
N ASN A 479 -12.51 6.58 2.82
CA ASN A 479 -12.98 7.65 3.71
C ASN A 479 -13.69 8.79 2.98
N HIS A 480 -13.43 8.93 1.68
CA HIS A 480 -13.98 9.98 0.84
C HIS A 480 -15.08 9.45 -0.10
N ASN A 481 -15.61 8.24 0.14
CA ASN A 481 -16.63 7.60 -0.68
C ASN A 481 -17.88 8.47 -0.88
N ARG A 482 -18.27 9.29 0.12
CA ARG A 482 -19.39 10.24 -0.04
C ARG A 482 -19.12 11.27 -1.14
N ALA A 483 -17.94 11.88 -1.13
CA ALA A 483 -17.55 12.89 -2.11
C ALA A 483 -17.32 12.26 -3.49
N MET A 484 -16.70 11.08 -3.52
CA MET A 484 -16.53 10.29 -4.73
C MET A 484 -17.87 9.90 -5.37
N ALA A 485 -18.85 9.43 -4.58
CA ALA A 485 -20.19 9.09 -5.06
C ALA A 485 -20.87 10.33 -5.67
N GLN A 486 -20.80 11.48 -4.99
CA GLN A 486 -21.32 12.74 -5.52
C GLN A 486 -20.67 13.10 -6.85
N PHE A 487 -19.35 12.99 -6.97
CA PHE A 487 -18.60 13.30 -8.19
C PHE A 487 -18.96 12.37 -9.36
N LEU A 488 -19.12 11.08 -9.08
CA LEU A 488 -19.49 10.07 -10.08
C LEU A 488 -21.00 10.04 -10.38
N GLY A 489 -21.82 10.86 -9.72
CA GLY A 489 -23.27 10.85 -9.87
C GLY A 489 -23.93 9.55 -9.36
N LYS A 490 -23.35 8.94 -8.32
CA LYS A 490 -23.83 7.71 -7.68
C LYS A 490 -24.39 8.00 -6.29
N GLU A 491 -25.29 7.13 -5.83
CA GLU A 491 -25.81 7.21 -4.44
C GLU A 491 -24.75 6.77 -3.42
N GLU A 492 -24.00 5.72 -3.74
CA GLU A 492 -22.90 5.19 -2.92
C GLU A 492 -21.80 4.57 -3.78
N ILE A 493 -20.65 4.31 -3.15
CA ILE A 493 -19.54 3.55 -3.75
C ILE A 493 -19.64 2.09 -3.32
N THR A 494 -19.95 1.22 -4.28
CA THR A 494 -20.00 -0.23 -4.05
C THR A 494 -18.58 -0.84 -4.04
N ALA A 495 -18.45 -2.11 -3.66
CA ALA A 495 -17.15 -2.81 -3.73
C ALA A 495 -16.65 -2.93 -5.20
N PHE A 496 -17.56 -3.09 -6.15
CA PHE A 496 -17.26 -3.06 -7.57
C PHE A 496 -16.75 -1.69 -8.03
N ASP A 497 -17.37 -0.61 -7.54
CA ASP A 497 -16.91 0.75 -7.83
C ASP A 497 -15.52 1.02 -7.24
N HIS A 498 -15.30 0.57 -6.00
CA HIS A 498 -14.00 0.67 -5.34
C HIS A 498 -12.89 -0.03 -6.15
N MET A 499 -13.15 -1.23 -6.67
CA MET A 499 -12.22 -1.94 -7.56
C MET A 499 -11.92 -1.13 -8.82
N ASN A 500 -12.93 -0.52 -9.44
CA ASN A 500 -12.71 0.35 -10.60
C ASN A 500 -11.94 1.64 -10.26
N LEU A 501 -12.07 2.13 -9.03
CA LEU A 501 -11.30 3.27 -8.54
C LEU A 501 -9.84 2.93 -8.25
N GLN A 502 -9.45 1.65 -8.20
CA GLN A 502 -8.03 1.26 -8.14
C GLN A 502 -7.30 1.42 -9.49
N LYS A 503 -8.00 1.86 -10.54
CA LYS A 503 -7.37 2.17 -11.82
C LYS A 503 -6.51 3.43 -11.70
N THR A 504 -5.26 3.30 -12.10
CA THR A 504 -4.35 4.44 -12.34
C THR A 504 -4.06 4.53 -13.84
N PRO A 505 -3.79 5.71 -14.39
CA PRO A 505 -3.61 5.82 -15.83
C PRO A 505 -2.21 5.36 -16.21
N MET A 506 -2.08 4.62 -17.32
CA MET A 506 -0.78 4.35 -17.94
C MET A 506 -0.78 4.82 -19.39
N PHE A 507 0.33 5.44 -19.79
CA PHE A 507 0.60 5.88 -21.15
C PHE A 507 1.96 5.32 -21.60
N ILE A 508 2.02 4.81 -22.82
CA ILE A 508 3.28 4.44 -23.47
C ILE A 508 3.33 5.18 -24.80
N HIS A 509 4.29 6.08 -24.94
CA HIS A 509 4.62 6.75 -26.19
C HIS A 509 5.89 6.14 -26.77
N VAL A 510 5.81 5.59 -27.97
CA VAL A 510 6.96 5.01 -28.69
C VAL A 510 7.47 6.02 -29.73
N PRO A 511 8.79 6.21 -29.89
CA PRO A 511 9.35 7.12 -30.90
C PRO A 511 8.73 6.97 -32.28
N GLY A 512 8.24 8.08 -32.84
CA GLY A 512 7.59 8.12 -34.16
C GLY A 512 6.10 7.79 -34.15
N GLN A 513 5.51 7.47 -33.00
CA GLN A 513 4.07 7.34 -32.85
C GLN A 513 3.38 8.70 -33.05
N LYS A 514 2.36 8.72 -33.90
CA LYS A 514 1.54 9.92 -34.18
C LYS A 514 0.06 9.72 -33.87
N GLU A 515 -0.37 8.48 -33.78
CA GLU A 515 -1.76 8.11 -33.51
C GLU A 515 -1.82 7.36 -32.17
N GLY A 516 -2.70 7.84 -31.30
CA GLY A 516 -2.99 7.20 -30.04
C GLY A 516 -3.89 5.99 -30.21
N LYS A 517 -3.80 5.07 -29.25
CA LYS A 517 -4.64 3.87 -29.20
C LYS A 517 -4.98 3.53 -27.77
N THR A 518 -6.27 3.47 -27.46
CA THR A 518 -6.74 2.97 -26.16
C THR A 518 -6.70 1.45 -26.12
N ILE A 519 -6.11 0.88 -25.07
CA ILE A 519 -6.02 -0.56 -24.80
C ILE A 519 -6.76 -0.86 -23.50
N SER A 520 -7.92 -1.50 -23.62
CA SER A 520 -8.83 -1.77 -22.50
C SER A 520 -8.68 -3.16 -21.88
N LYS A 521 -7.63 -3.91 -22.23
CA LYS A 521 -7.28 -5.16 -21.55
C LYS A 521 -6.76 -4.83 -20.14
N PRO A 522 -7.15 -5.56 -19.08
CA PRO A 522 -6.58 -5.39 -17.75
C PRO A 522 -5.07 -5.57 -17.79
N THR A 523 -4.38 -4.61 -17.19
CA THR A 523 -2.93 -4.62 -17.03
C THR A 523 -2.59 -4.04 -15.66
N GLY A 524 -1.41 -4.32 -15.15
CA GLY A 524 -0.94 -3.78 -13.87
C GLY A 524 0.49 -3.28 -13.93
N GLU A 525 0.93 -2.62 -12.86
CA GLU A 525 2.30 -2.09 -12.74
C GLU A 525 3.38 -3.15 -12.97
N ILE A 526 3.09 -4.39 -12.58
CA ILE A 526 3.98 -5.53 -12.76
C ILE A 526 4.31 -5.80 -14.24
N ASP A 527 3.45 -5.37 -15.16
CA ASP A 527 3.57 -5.56 -16.61
C ASP A 527 4.52 -4.55 -17.28
N ILE A 528 4.95 -3.50 -16.58
CA ILE A 528 5.79 -2.43 -17.17
C ILE A 528 7.19 -2.95 -17.53
N LYS A 529 7.87 -3.69 -16.64
CA LYS A 529 9.20 -4.30 -16.90
C LYS A 529 9.22 -5.15 -18.18
N PRO A 530 8.40 -6.21 -18.32
CA PRO A 530 8.44 -7.04 -19.53
C PRO A 530 8.11 -6.25 -20.80
N THR A 531 7.21 -5.26 -20.71
CA THR A 531 6.87 -4.39 -21.84
C THR A 531 8.06 -3.54 -22.29
N ILE A 532 8.75 -2.88 -21.36
CA ILE A 532 9.94 -2.06 -21.69
C ILE A 532 11.03 -2.94 -22.28
N LEU A 533 11.34 -4.09 -21.66
CA LEU A 533 12.40 -4.99 -22.14
C LEU A 533 12.08 -5.51 -23.56
N ASN A 534 10.82 -5.85 -23.84
CA ASN A 534 10.41 -6.31 -25.17
C ASN A 534 10.46 -5.20 -26.22
N LEU A 535 10.01 -3.98 -25.92
CA LEU A 535 10.13 -2.83 -26.84
C LEU A 535 11.59 -2.56 -27.22
N LEU A 536 12.51 -2.71 -26.27
CA LEU A 536 13.95 -2.55 -26.49
C LEU A 536 14.61 -3.77 -27.17
N GLY A 537 13.89 -4.89 -27.29
CA GLY A 537 14.39 -6.13 -27.88
C GLY A 537 15.39 -6.87 -27.00
N VAL A 538 15.27 -6.73 -25.68
CA VAL A 538 16.13 -7.36 -24.67
C VAL A 538 15.57 -8.74 -24.32
N ASP A 539 16.37 -9.78 -24.55
CA ASP A 539 16.03 -11.14 -24.13
C ASP A 539 16.02 -11.23 -22.59
N SER A 540 14.88 -11.64 -22.07
CA SER A 540 14.59 -11.76 -20.65
C SER A 540 13.94 -13.11 -20.32
N THR A 541 14.21 -14.14 -21.14
CA THR A 541 13.70 -15.51 -20.98
C THR A 541 14.09 -16.18 -19.66
N ASN A 542 15.22 -15.79 -19.07
CA ASN A 542 15.70 -16.29 -17.77
C ASN A 542 15.36 -15.36 -16.59
N ASP A 543 14.56 -14.31 -16.83
CA ASP A 543 14.10 -13.38 -15.79
C ASP A 543 12.93 -13.98 -15.01
N VAL A 544 13.00 -13.94 -13.68
CA VAL A 544 11.93 -14.40 -12.80
C VAL A 544 10.98 -13.23 -12.58
N ARG A 545 9.86 -13.25 -13.31
CA ARG A 545 8.85 -12.19 -13.34
C ARG A 545 7.45 -12.75 -13.46
N PHE A 546 6.48 -12.08 -12.82
CA PHE A 546 5.07 -12.44 -12.90
C PHE A 546 4.31 -11.63 -13.96
N GLY A 547 4.79 -10.43 -14.29
CA GLY A 547 4.13 -9.59 -15.29
C GLY A 547 4.29 -10.08 -16.72
N HIS A 548 3.41 -9.58 -17.57
CA HIS A 548 3.31 -9.90 -18.98
C HIS A 548 3.48 -8.66 -19.85
N ASP A 549 4.01 -8.83 -21.06
CA ASP A 549 4.03 -7.75 -22.05
C ASP A 549 2.59 -7.31 -22.38
N VAL A 550 2.29 -6.02 -22.20
CA VAL A 550 0.95 -5.46 -22.42
C VAL A 550 0.55 -5.43 -23.89
N PHE A 551 1.53 -5.44 -24.81
CA PHE A 551 1.24 -5.52 -26.25
C PHE A 551 1.08 -6.95 -26.74
N SER A 552 1.50 -7.94 -25.93
CA SER A 552 1.42 -9.34 -26.34
C SER A 552 -0.04 -9.75 -26.62
N PRO A 553 -0.30 -10.42 -27.76
CA PRO A 553 -1.60 -11.02 -28.03
C PRO A 553 -1.92 -12.17 -27.05
N ASP A 554 -0.89 -12.79 -26.47
CA ASP A 554 -1.03 -13.90 -25.53
C ASP A 554 -1.35 -13.44 -24.10
N ASN A 555 -1.18 -12.15 -23.79
CA ASN A 555 -1.57 -11.60 -22.49
C ASN A 555 -3.09 -11.81 -22.27
N LYS A 556 -3.45 -12.51 -21.19
CA LYS A 556 -4.83 -12.89 -20.85
C LYS A 556 -5.57 -11.87 -19.97
N GLY A 557 -4.93 -10.75 -19.63
CA GLY A 557 -5.52 -9.69 -18.82
C GLY A 557 -5.92 -10.18 -17.44
N PHE A 558 -4.97 -10.71 -16.67
CA PHE A 558 -5.19 -11.21 -15.31
C PHE A 558 -4.33 -10.38 -14.34
N VAL A 559 -4.98 -9.53 -13.56
CA VAL A 559 -4.31 -8.59 -12.64
C VAL A 559 -4.66 -8.97 -11.21
N VAL A 560 -3.64 -9.20 -10.39
CA VAL A 560 -3.81 -9.51 -8.96
C VAL A 560 -3.47 -8.26 -8.15
N LEU A 561 -4.32 -7.91 -7.18
CA LEU A 561 -4.06 -6.86 -6.21
C LEU A 561 -3.46 -7.46 -4.94
N ARG A 562 -2.75 -6.65 -4.15
CA ARG A 562 -1.96 -7.13 -3.01
C ARG A 562 -2.80 -7.76 -1.88
N ASP A 563 -4.09 -7.44 -1.80
CA ASP A 563 -5.07 -8.00 -0.86
C ASP A 563 -5.67 -9.34 -1.33
N GLY A 564 -5.25 -9.84 -2.50
CA GLY A 564 -5.76 -11.07 -3.11
C GLY A 564 -7.02 -10.87 -3.96
N SER A 565 -7.55 -9.65 -4.07
CA SER A 565 -8.53 -9.29 -5.08
C SER A 565 -7.89 -9.44 -6.48
N PHE A 566 -8.70 -9.70 -7.51
CA PHE A 566 -8.18 -9.83 -8.87
C PHE A 566 -9.18 -9.40 -9.94
N ILE A 567 -8.65 -9.05 -11.11
CA ILE A 567 -9.38 -8.61 -12.29
C ILE A 567 -9.00 -9.50 -13.46
N THR A 568 -9.99 -9.99 -14.20
CA THR A 568 -9.81 -10.73 -15.45
C THR A 568 -10.47 -10.00 -16.61
N ASP A 569 -10.43 -10.57 -17.82
CA ASP A 569 -11.23 -10.10 -18.95
C ASP A 569 -12.75 -10.11 -18.71
N LYS A 570 -13.24 -10.96 -17.80
CA LYS A 570 -14.66 -11.18 -17.56
C LYS A 570 -15.13 -10.83 -16.16
N TYR A 571 -14.26 -10.99 -15.16
CA TYR A 571 -14.65 -10.99 -13.76
C TYR A 571 -13.81 -10.02 -12.95
N MET A 572 -14.41 -9.45 -11.90
CA MET A 572 -13.69 -8.89 -10.76
C MET A 572 -14.01 -9.73 -9.53
N TYR A 573 -13.00 -10.00 -8.71
CA TYR A 573 -13.16 -10.68 -7.43
C TYR A 573 -12.61 -9.80 -6.32
N THR A 574 -13.45 -9.48 -5.35
CA THR A 574 -13.08 -8.72 -4.15
C THR A 574 -14.03 -9.07 -3.01
N ASN A 575 -13.59 -8.97 -1.76
CA ASN A 575 -14.40 -9.29 -0.57
C ASN A 575 -15.09 -10.66 -0.61
N SER A 576 -14.50 -11.63 -1.31
CA SER A 576 -15.07 -12.97 -1.54
C SER A 576 -16.31 -13.03 -2.44
N THR A 577 -16.54 -12.00 -3.24
CA THR A 577 -17.64 -11.90 -4.19
C THR A 577 -17.10 -11.75 -5.61
N PHE A 578 -17.69 -12.51 -6.55
CA PHE A 578 -17.44 -12.32 -7.98
C PHE A 578 -18.43 -11.30 -8.53
N TYR A 579 -17.93 -10.46 -9.44
CA TYR A 579 -18.71 -9.50 -10.20
C TYR A 579 -18.44 -9.71 -11.69
N ASP A 580 -19.47 -9.58 -12.51
CA ASP A 580 -19.28 -9.39 -13.95
C ASP A 580 -18.58 -8.05 -14.18
N ARG A 581 -17.48 -8.05 -14.93
CA ARG A 581 -16.67 -6.82 -15.11
C ARG A 581 -17.39 -5.77 -15.93
N ALA A 582 -18.21 -6.18 -16.89
CA ALA A 582 -18.88 -5.26 -17.81
C ALA A 582 -20.13 -4.63 -17.16
N THR A 583 -20.90 -5.42 -16.39
CA THR A 583 -22.17 -4.97 -15.81
C THR A 583 -22.07 -4.57 -14.34
N GLY A 584 -21.09 -5.10 -13.60
CA GLY A 584 -20.98 -4.93 -12.15
C GLY A 584 -21.96 -5.81 -11.35
N GLU A 585 -22.69 -6.72 -12.01
CA GLU A 585 -23.61 -7.62 -11.34
C GLU A 585 -22.87 -8.69 -10.53
N VAL A 586 -23.40 -9.03 -9.35
CA VAL A 586 -22.86 -10.11 -8.51
C VAL A 586 -23.09 -11.46 -9.20
N LEU A 587 -22.04 -12.25 -9.29
CA LEU A 587 -22.04 -13.58 -9.89
C LEU A 587 -21.83 -14.67 -8.84
N GLN A 588 -22.53 -15.78 -9.03
CA GLN A 588 -22.31 -17.04 -8.31
C GLN A 588 -21.71 -18.04 -9.29
N LEU A 589 -20.39 -18.08 -9.35
CA LEU A 589 -19.67 -18.98 -10.24
C LEU A 589 -19.55 -20.39 -9.63
N PRO A 590 -19.66 -21.47 -10.44
CA PRO A 590 -19.34 -22.82 -9.99
C PRO A 590 -17.91 -22.89 -9.42
N LYS A 591 -17.69 -23.83 -8.49
CA LYS A 591 -16.37 -23.97 -7.83
C LYS A 591 -15.27 -24.33 -8.82
N GLU A 592 -15.61 -25.10 -9.85
CA GLU A 592 -14.70 -25.53 -10.92
C GLU A 592 -14.17 -24.35 -11.76
N GLU A 593 -14.92 -23.24 -11.81
CA GLU A 593 -14.51 -22.02 -12.53
C GLU A 593 -13.87 -21.00 -11.59
N SER A 594 -14.44 -20.80 -10.40
CA SER A 594 -13.97 -19.78 -9.45
C SER A 594 -12.67 -20.16 -8.74
N GLN A 595 -12.53 -21.40 -8.29
CA GLN A 595 -11.39 -21.83 -7.47
C GLN A 595 -10.04 -21.70 -8.19
N PRO A 596 -9.89 -22.11 -9.48
CA PRO A 596 -8.62 -21.95 -10.18
C PRO A 596 -8.16 -20.49 -10.31
N LEU A 597 -9.09 -19.53 -10.41
CA LEU A 597 -8.76 -18.12 -10.48
C LEU A 597 -8.26 -17.60 -9.12
N ILE A 598 -8.93 -17.99 -8.03
CA ILE A 598 -8.52 -17.67 -6.66
C ILE A 598 -7.15 -18.29 -6.36
N ASP A 599 -6.97 -19.57 -6.66
CA ASP A 599 -5.72 -20.30 -6.42
C ASP A 599 -4.56 -19.67 -7.19
N ARG A 600 -4.80 -19.25 -8.45
CA ARG A 600 -3.78 -18.55 -9.24
C ARG A 600 -3.35 -17.25 -8.56
N ALA A 601 -4.30 -16.40 -8.18
CA ALA A 601 -3.99 -15.12 -7.54
C ALA A 601 -3.19 -15.32 -6.24
N GLN A 602 -3.62 -16.24 -5.38
CA GLN A 602 -2.95 -16.56 -4.13
C GLN A 602 -1.55 -17.14 -4.35
N ASN A 603 -1.39 -18.01 -5.35
CA ASN A 603 -0.12 -18.64 -5.66
C ASN A 603 0.91 -17.62 -6.21
N GLU A 604 0.51 -16.70 -7.09
CA GLU A 604 1.40 -15.65 -7.60
C GLU A 604 1.92 -14.75 -6.46
N LEU A 605 1.02 -14.29 -5.58
CA LEU A 605 1.40 -13.49 -4.41
C LEU A 605 2.36 -14.26 -3.49
N HIS A 606 2.03 -15.51 -3.16
CA HIS A 606 2.85 -16.36 -2.28
C HIS A 606 4.24 -16.68 -2.85
N MET A 607 4.34 -16.92 -4.16
CA MET A 607 5.63 -17.15 -4.81
C MET A 607 6.49 -15.88 -4.79
N SER A 608 5.90 -14.71 -5.05
CA SER A 608 6.59 -13.42 -4.94
C SER A 608 7.08 -13.15 -3.51
N ASP A 609 6.22 -13.39 -2.51
CA ASP A 609 6.56 -13.21 -1.09
C ASP A 609 7.73 -14.14 -0.69
N LYS A 610 7.70 -15.41 -1.11
CA LYS A 610 8.80 -16.36 -0.88
C LYS A 610 10.12 -15.87 -1.49
N ILE A 611 10.09 -15.28 -2.68
CA ILE A 611 11.30 -14.72 -3.32
C ILE A 611 11.91 -13.64 -2.44
N ILE A 612 11.08 -12.71 -1.94
CA ILE A 612 11.52 -11.58 -1.14
C ILE A 612 11.96 -12.02 0.25
N GLU A 613 11.12 -12.73 1.01
CA GLU A 613 11.42 -13.15 2.38
C GLU A 613 12.60 -14.15 2.45
N GLY A 614 12.72 -14.99 1.42
CA GLY A 614 13.80 -15.97 1.30
C GLY A 614 15.09 -15.41 0.71
N ASP A 615 15.06 -14.19 0.15
CA ASP A 615 16.15 -13.63 -0.67
C ASP A 615 16.58 -14.63 -1.76
N LEU A 616 15.59 -15.22 -2.45
CA LEU A 616 15.81 -16.42 -3.28
C LEU A 616 16.62 -16.13 -4.53
N LEU A 617 16.59 -14.90 -5.06
CA LEU A 617 17.33 -14.54 -6.28
C LEU A 617 18.85 -14.59 -6.08
N ARG A 618 19.36 -14.63 -4.83
CA ARG A 618 20.78 -14.91 -4.56
C ARG A 618 21.25 -16.28 -5.06
N PHE A 619 20.30 -17.19 -5.31
CA PHE A 619 20.56 -18.52 -5.86
C PHE A 619 20.38 -18.57 -7.38
N SER A 620 19.88 -17.50 -8.01
CA SER A 620 19.64 -17.50 -9.46
C SER A 620 20.95 -17.35 -10.23
N GLU A 621 21.09 -18.13 -11.30
CA GLU A 621 22.29 -18.05 -12.15
C GLU A 621 22.36 -16.76 -12.97
N SER A 622 21.22 -16.11 -13.23
CA SER A 622 21.15 -14.79 -13.86
C SER A 622 21.73 -13.68 -12.97
N ASN A 623 21.85 -13.93 -11.66
CA ASN A 623 22.26 -12.95 -10.65
C ASN A 623 23.77 -12.97 -10.31
N LYS A 624 24.60 -13.49 -11.23
CA LYS A 624 26.07 -13.61 -11.04
C LYS A 624 26.83 -12.30 -11.27
N ILE A 625 26.16 -11.23 -11.67
CA ILE A 625 26.77 -9.90 -11.86
C ILE A 625 26.43 -9.08 -10.61
N LYS A 626 27.46 -8.77 -9.80
CA LYS A 626 27.27 -7.93 -8.61
C LYS A 626 27.03 -6.48 -9.02
N THR A 627 26.05 -5.86 -8.38
CA THR A 627 25.69 -4.45 -8.54
C THR A 627 26.88 -3.53 -8.21
N GLY A 628 27.06 -2.49 -9.03
CA GLY A 628 28.02 -1.42 -8.76
C GLY A 628 27.53 -0.46 -7.68
N GLU A 629 28.45 0.31 -7.08
CA GLU A 629 28.11 1.37 -6.13
C GLU A 629 27.30 2.49 -6.82
N VAL A 630 26.14 2.85 -6.26
CA VAL A 630 25.39 4.03 -6.71
C VAL A 630 26.13 5.27 -6.27
N LYS A 631 26.43 6.17 -7.21
CA LYS A 631 27.07 7.45 -6.90
C LYS A 631 26.03 8.44 -6.41
N THR A 632 25.66 8.34 -5.13
CA THR A 632 24.64 9.20 -4.49
C THR A 632 25.22 9.90 -3.28
N ALA A 633 25.14 11.24 -3.26
CA ALA A 633 25.42 12.00 -2.06
C ALA A 633 24.22 11.88 -1.10
N ILE A 634 24.47 11.62 0.19
CA ILE A 634 23.44 11.56 1.22
C ILE A 634 23.79 12.63 2.26
N LYS A 635 22.79 13.38 2.72
CA LYS A 635 23.00 14.35 3.78
C LYS A 635 23.47 13.61 5.05
N GLU A 636 24.68 13.91 5.52
CA GLU A 636 25.13 13.38 6.81
C GLU A 636 24.18 13.88 7.90
N GLU A 637 23.42 12.98 8.51
CA GLU A 637 22.75 13.30 9.77
C GLU A 637 23.84 13.61 10.78
N LYS A 638 24.01 14.89 11.10
CA LYS A 638 24.73 15.29 12.31
C LYS A 638 24.02 14.56 13.46
N LYS A 639 24.60 13.46 13.93
CA LYS A 639 24.33 12.94 15.27
C LYS A 639 24.53 14.13 16.20
N SER A 640 23.43 14.67 16.70
CA SER A 640 23.45 15.64 17.79
C SER A 640 24.05 14.91 19.00
N ALA A 641 25.37 15.00 19.11
CA ALA A 641 26.05 14.81 20.39
C ALA A 641 25.79 16.09 21.19
N GLU A 642 24.71 16.09 21.96
CA GLU A 642 24.57 16.87 23.20
C GLU A 642 23.85 16.03 24.26
#